data_AF-A0A2L0ILK1-F1
#
_entry.id   AF-A0A2L0ILK1-F1
#
_cell.length_a   1.000
_cell.length_b   1.000
_cell.length_c   1.000
_cell.angle_alpha   90.00
_cell.angle_beta   90.00
_cell.angle_gamma   90.00
#
_symmetry.space_group_name_H-M   'P 1'
#
loop_
_entity.id
_entity.type
_entity.pdbx_description
1 polymer ?
#
loop_
_entity_poly.entity_id
_entity_poly.type
_entity_poly.pdbx_seq_one_letter_code
_entity_poly.pdbx_strand_id
1 'polypeptide(L)'
;MSMDISDFYQTFFDEADELLADMEQHLLGLDPQEPDSEQLNAIFRAAHSIKGGAGTFGFVVLQETTHILENILDGARRGEMQLSTDIINLFLETKDIMQEQLDAYKAGQEPDADSFKYICEALRQLALEAKGEAIAPVKTLAAAEPAAAPASTGLRLKLSALKPNEVALLLEELGNLGTVSDVIKGENSLEATLDSSVAKDDLVAVLCFVIDEAQISFPEAGAAQPAAAEPVAAEPAPVATTMAEAEIAATPANVTELAPAAKREPKKVAPAKTSESSSIRVAVEKVDQLINLVGELVITQSMLAQRSGALDPVAHGDLLNSMGQLERNARDLQESVMSIRMMPMEYVFSRFPRLVRDLASKLGKEVELTLLGSSTELDKSLIERIIDPLTHLVRNSLDHGIESPEKRHAAGKSPVGNLTLSAEHQGGNICIEVIDDGAGLNRERILAKALSSGLPVSDTMSDEEVGMLIFAPGFSTAEQVTDVSGRGVGMDVVKRNIQEMGGHVEIASKQGKGTTIRILLPLTLAILDGMSVRVADEVFILPLNAVMESLQPRAEDLKPLAGGECVLEVRGEYLPLVELWNVFDVQDAKTEATQGIVVILQSAGKRYALLVDQLIGQHQVVVKNLESNYRKVPGISAATILGDGSVALIVDVSALQSLNREKRVAGAA
;
A
#
# COMPACT_ATOMS: atom_id res chain seq x y z
N MET A 1 -6.54 29.68 26.85
CA MET A 1 -7.13 28.43 26.30
C MET A 1 -6.21 27.33 26.74
N SER A 2 -6.71 26.30 27.43
CA SER A 2 -5.99 25.03 27.50
C SER A 2 -5.97 24.45 26.08
N MET A 3 -4.82 23.96 25.62
CA MET A 3 -4.82 23.03 24.50
C MET A 3 -5.53 21.76 24.94
N ASP A 4 -6.37 21.19 24.08
CA ASP A 4 -6.94 19.88 24.35
C ASP A 4 -5.89 18.82 24.02
N ILE A 5 -5.67 17.88 24.92
CA ILE A 5 -4.61 16.87 24.75
C ILE A 5 -5.02 15.87 23.65
N SER A 6 -6.32 15.75 23.36
CA SER A 6 -6.85 14.94 22.27
C SER A 6 -6.32 15.33 20.88
N ASP A 7 -5.99 16.60 20.65
CA ASP A 7 -5.45 17.08 19.36
C ASP A 7 -4.09 16.44 19.03
N PHE A 8 -3.37 15.94 20.04
CA PHE A 8 -2.07 15.28 19.90
C PHE A 8 -2.14 13.75 19.86
N TYR A 9 -3.27 13.16 20.27
CA TYR A 9 -3.46 11.70 20.26
C TYR A 9 -3.29 11.10 18.86
N GLN A 10 -3.85 11.73 17.82
CA GLN A 10 -3.71 11.23 16.44
C GLN A 10 -2.25 11.22 15.99
N THR A 11 -1.49 12.29 16.27
CA THR A 11 -0.06 12.37 15.92
C THR A 11 0.74 11.26 16.58
N PHE A 12 0.47 10.96 17.86
CA PHE A 12 1.10 9.84 18.58
C PHE A 12 0.67 8.48 18.02
N PHE A 13 -0.60 8.29 17.67
CA PHE A 13 -1.09 7.04 17.09
C PHE A 13 -0.47 6.79 15.71
N ASP A 14 -0.33 7.81 14.88
CA ASP A 14 0.35 7.74 13.58
C ASP A 14 1.86 7.41 13.75
N GLU A 15 2.54 8.08 14.70
CA GLU A 15 3.96 7.85 15.01
C GLU A 15 4.21 6.45 15.61
N ALA A 16 3.31 5.99 16.49
CA ALA A 16 3.43 4.66 17.08
C ALA A 16 3.18 3.55 16.05
N ASP A 17 2.29 3.73 15.05
CA ASP A 17 2.15 2.80 13.92
C ASP A 17 3.42 2.71 13.08
N GLU A 18 4.05 3.85 12.77
CA GLU A 18 5.33 3.90 12.05
C GLU A 18 6.45 3.18 12.84
N LEU A 19 6.59 3.49 14.14
CA LEU A 19 7.61 2.87 15.01
C LEU A 19 7.37 1.37 15.25
N LEU A 20 6.12 0.91 15.33
CA LEU A 20 5.79 -0.53 15.41
C LEU A 20 6.14 -1.27 14.11
N ALA A 21 5.95 -0.64 12.95
CA ALA A 21 6.30 -1.20 11.65
C ALA A 21 7.83 -1.28 11.45
N ASP A 22 8.55 -0.20 11.76
CA ASP A 22 10.03 -0.18 11.73
C ASP A 22 10.62 -1.25 12.65
N MET A 23 10.05 -1.40 13.86
CA MET A 23 10.47 -2.42 14.82
C MET A 23 10.25 -3.84 14.28
N GLU A 24 9.12 -4.12 13.62
CA GLU A 24 8.88 -5.42 12.98
C GLU A 24 9.88 -5.67 11.83
N GLN A 25 10.14 -4.68 10.97
CA GLN A 25 11.10 -4.80 9.87
C GLN A 25 12.51 -5.11 10.37
N HIS A 26 12.96 -4.44 11.43
CA HIS A 26 14.25 -4.73 12.04
C HIS A 26 14.29 -6.08 12.75
N LEU A 27 13.24 -6.49 13.47
CA LEU A 27 13.15 -7.81 14.12
C LEU A 27 13.17 -8.97 13.11
N LEU A 28 12.51 -8.82 11.96
CA LEU A 28 12.51 -9.82 10.89
C LEU A 28 13.85 -9.93 10.16
N GLY A 29 14.64 -8.86 10.14
CA GLY A 29 15.96 -8.79 9.49
C GLY A 29 17.16 -9.13 10.38
N LEU A 30 16.94 -9.37 11.68
CA LEU A 30 18.00 -9.60 12.67
C LEU A 30 18.45 -11.07 12.71
N ASP A 31 19.76 -11.32 12.62
CA ASP A 31 20.33 -12.64 12.87
C ASP A 31 20.48 -12.87 14.40
N PRO A 32 19.87 -13.92 14.99
CA PRO A 32 20.01 -14.19 16.42
C PRO A 32 21.42 -14.64 16.86
N GLN A 33 22.28 -15.12 15.95
CA GLN A 33 23.64 -15.60 16.27
C GLN A 33 24.70 -14.51 16.15
N GLU A 34 24.55 -13.56 15.22
CA GLU A 34 25.43 -12.40 15.04
C GLU A 34 24.58 -11.12 14.84
N PRO A 35 23.85 -10.67 15.89
CA PRO A 35 22.89 -9.58 15.77
C PRO A 35 23.57 -8.23 15.52
N ASP A 36 23.11 -7.51 14.51
CA ASP A 36 23.64 -6.18 14.21
C ASP A 36 23.29 -5.16 15.31
N SER A 37 24.32 -4.50 15.80
CA SER A 37 24.23 -3.42 16.78
C SER A 37 23.44 -2.20 16.28
N GLU A 38 23.42 -1.90 14.97
CA GLU A 38 22.65 -0.76 14.45
C GLU A 38 21.14 -1.09 14.41
N GLN A 39 20.78 -2.27 13.90
CA GLN A 39 19.41 -2.81 13.99
C GLN A 39 18.90 -2.90 15.44
N LEU A 40 19.69 -3.44 16.38
CA LEU A 40 19.28 -3.50 17.79
C LEU A 40 19.08 -2.12 18.42
N ASN A 41 19.89 -1.12 18.06
CA ASN A 41 19.67 0.26 18.51
C ASN A 41 18.49 0.94 17.80
N ALA A 42 18.08 0.52 16.61
CA ALA A 42 16.84 0.97 15.98
C ALA A 42 15.61 0.41 16.73
N ILE A 43 15.57 -0.91 16.96
CA ILE A 43 14.52 -1.60 17.75
C ILE A 43 14.37 -0.97 19.15
N PHE A 44 15.50 -0.75 19.85
CA PHE A 44 15.48 -0.11 21.17
C PHE A 44 14.93 1.32 21.13
N ARG A 45 15.29 2.12 20.12
CA ARG A 45 14.78 3.50 19.98
C ARG A 45 13.28 3.53 19.72
N ALA A 46 12.75 2.64 18.86
CA ALA A 46 11.32 2.53 18.61
C ALA A 46 10.53 2.23 19.89
N ALA A 47 10.95 1.20 20.66
CA ALA A 47 10.35 0.89 21.95
C ALA A 47 10.44 2.07 22.94
N HIS A 48 11.60 2.70 23.08
CA HIS A 48 11.79 3.82 24.01
C HIS A 48 10.87 5.01 23.70
N SER A 49 10.72 5.37 22.42
CA SER A 49 9.80 6.43 21.97
C SER A 49 8.33 6.06 22.21
N ILE A 50 7.90 4.84 21.88
CA ILE A 50 6.53 4.37 22.14
C ILE A 50 6.20 4.43 23.64
N LYS A 51 7.10 3.99 24.52
CA LYS A 51 6.96 4.12 25.98
C LYS A 51 6.83 5.59 26.42
N GLY A 52 7.65 6.48 25.85
CA GLY A 52 7.63 7.92 26.15
C GLY A 52 6.31 8.59 25.79
N GLY A 53 5.81 8.35 24.58
CA GLY A 53 4.49 8.84 24.15
C GLY A 53 3.35 8.22 24.96
N ALA A 54 3.35 6.89 25.16
CA ALA A 54 2.34 6.21 25.95
C ALA A 54 2.24 6.74 27.39
N GLY A 55 3.38 7.01 28.03
CA GLY A 55 3.44 7.64 29.36
C GLY A 55 2.95 9.09 29.38
N THR A 56 3.25 9.87 28.33
CA THR A 56 2.80 11.26 28.18
C THR A 56 1.27 11.36 28.06
N PHE A 57 0.63 10.42 27.35
CA PHE A 57 -0.81 10.44 27.08
C PHE A 57 -1.66 9.58 28.04
N GLY A 58 -1.02 8.80 28.93
CA GLY A 58 -1.69 8.01 29.96
C GLY A 58 -2.09 6.58 29.54
N PHE A 59 -1.52 6.06 28.45
CA PHE A 59 -1.78 4.72 27.92
C PHE A 59 -1.01 3.63 28.70
N VAL A 60 -1.38 3.45 29.98
CA VAL A 60 -0.65 2.63 30.97
C VAL A 60 -0.34 1.21 30.48
N VAL A 61 -1.27 0.54 29.79
CA VAL A 61 -1.10 -0.85 29.33
C VAL A 61 0.00 -0.94 28.26
N LEU A 62 0.02 0.01 27.32
CA LEU A 62 1.04 0.12 26.29
C LEU A 62 2.39 0.54 26.90
N GLN A 63 2.38 1.47 27.85
CA GLN A 63 3.57 1.90 28.58
C GLN A 63 4.23 0.74 29.35
N GLU A 64 3.45 -0.06 30.10
CA GLU A 64 3.97 -1.23 30.83
C GLU A 64 4.50 -2.31 29.90
N THR A 65 3.77 -2.67 28.84
CA THR A 65 4.21 -3.67 27.85
C THR A 65 5.53 -3.26 27.22
N THR A 66 5.60 -2.03 26.72
CA THR A 66 6.79 -1.48 26.06
C THR A 66 7.98 -1.37 27.01
N HIS A 67 7.75 -0.96 28.26
CA HIS A 67 8.81 -0.87 29.27
C HIS A 67 9.43 -2.24 29.60
N ILE A 68 8.65 -3.32 29.64
CA ILE A 68 9.20 -4.67 29.86
C ILE A 68 10.04 -5.10 28.65
N LEU A 69 9.55 -4.87 27.43
CA LEU A 69 10.30 -5.15 26.19
C LEU A 69 11.63 -4.39 26.13
N GLU A 70 11.63 -3.09 26.42
CA GLU A 70 12.81 -2.23 26.43
C GLU A 70 13.91 -2.72 27.41
N ASN A 71 13.53 -3.18 28.60
CA ASN A 71 14.48 -3.72 29.58
C ASN A 71 15.20 -4.99 29.08
N ILE A 72 14.53 -5.82 28.27
CA ILE A 72 15.10 -7.05 27.71
C ILE A 72 16.00 -6.70 26.51
N LEU A 73 15.56 -5.75 25.67
CA LEU A 73 16.36 -5.22 24.56
C LEU A 73 17.65 -4.55 25.03
N ASP A 74 17.64 -3.84 26.16
CA ASP A 74 18.87 -3.26 26.72
C ASP A 74 19.85 -4.34 27.24
N GLY A 75 19.33 -5.41 27.87
CA GLY A 75 20.13 -6.56 28.26
C GLY A 75 20.80 -7.26 27.07
N ALA A 76 20.06 -7.43 25.96
CA ALA A 76 20.62 -7.94 24.71
C ALA A 76 21.68 -6.99 24.12
N ARG A 77 21.40 -5.68 24.08
CA ARG A 77 22.34 -4.65 23.59
C ARG A 77 23.66 -4.60 24.38
N ARG A 78 23.61 -4.83 25.70
CA ARG A 78 24.79 -4.89 26.58
C ARG A 78 25.58 -6.20 26.44
N GLY A 79 25.07 -7.19 25.72
CA GLY A 79 25.63 -8.54 25.67
C GLY A 79 25.41 -9.34 26.96
N GLU A 80 24.52 -8.89 27.84
CA GLU A 80 24.12 -9.60 29.07
C GLU A 80 23.17 -10.76 28.76
N MET A 81 22.55 -10.76 27.57
CA MET A 81 21.61 -11.78 27.10
C MET A 81 21.92 -12.16 25.64
N GLN A 82 21.96 -13.47 25.34
CA GLN A 82 22.02 -13.96 23.97
C GLN A 82 20.61 -14.05 23.37
N LEU A 83 20.48 -13.71 22.08
CA LEU A 83 19.24 -13.84 21.34
C LEU A 83 19.07 -15.25 20.78
N SER A 84 17.82 -15.61 20.50
CA SER A 84 17.44 -16.86 19.84
C SER A 84 16.26 -16.60 18.91
N THR A 85 15.97 -17.54 18.01
CA THR A 85 14.77 -17.47 17.16
C THR A 85 13.49 -17.37 18.00
N ASP A 86 13.42 -18.07 19.14
CA ASP A 86 12.24 -18.05 20.02
C ASP A 86 12.07 -16.70 20.72
N ILE A 87 13.18 -16.03 21.06
CA ILE A 87 13.19 -14.66 21.61
C ILE A 87 12.71 -13.65 20.57
N ILE A 88 13.20 -13.74 19.32
CA ILE A 88 12.76 -12.87 18.23
C ILE A 88 11.26 -13.10 17.92
N ASN A 89 10.79 -14.35 17.93
CA ASN A 89 9.37 -14.67 17.80
C ASN A 89 8.54 -14.03 18.91
N LEU A 90 8.98 -14.09 20.17
CA LEU A 90 8.28 -13.45 21.30
C LEU A 90 8.29 -11.91 21.19
N PHE A 91 9.35 -11.30 20.65
CA PHE A 91 9.36 -9.86 20.37
C PHE A 91 8.39 -9.47 19.25
N LEU A 92 8.23 -10.30 18.22
CA LEU A 92 7.21 -10.10 17.17
C LEU A 92 5.79 -10.27 17.71
N GLU A 93 5.54 -11.28 18.56
CA GLU A 93 4.28 -11.46 19.29
C GLU A 93 3.98 -10.29 20.24
N THR A 94 5.01 -9.75 20.90
CA THR A 94 4.90 -8.53 21.72
C THR A 94 4.53 -7.32 20.87
N LYS A 95 5.17 -7.15 19.70
CA LYS A 95 4.87 -6.07 18.75
C LYS A 95 3.40 -6.15 18.29
N ASP A 96 2.88 -7.34 18.03
CA ASP A 96 1.48 -7.52 17.60
C ASP A 96 0.50 -7.17 18.74
N ILE A 97 0.77 -7.60 19.97
CA ILE A 97 -0.07 -7.25 21.13
C ILE A 97 0.04 -5.76 21.46
N MET A 98 1.18 -5.11 21.23
CA MET A 98 1.31 -3.65 21.30
C MET A 98 0.50 -2.94 20.20
N GLN A 99 0.39 -3.51 19.00
CA GLN A 99 -0.50 -3.00 17.94
C GLN A 99 -1.98 -3.14 18.35
N GLU A 100 -2.40 -4.29 18.89
CA GLU A 100 -3.77 -4.49 19.41
C GLU A 100 -4.11 -3.50 20.54
N GLN A 101 -3.17 -3.23 21.45
CA GLN A 101 -3.31 -2.22 22.50
C GLN A 101 -3.47 -0.80 21.91
N LEU A 102 -2.65 -0.45 20.92
CA LEU A 102 -2.69 0.84 20.25
C LEU A 102 -4.02 1.04 19.49
N ASP A 103 -4.50 0.01 18.78
CA ASP A 103 -5.75 0.06 18.02
C ASP A 103 -6.99 0.09 18.94
N ALA A 104 -6.94 -0.57 20.11
CA ALA A 104 -7.97 -0.41 21.14
C ALA A 104 -8.04 1.04 21.64
N TYR A 105 -6.89 1.68 21.91
CA TYR A 105 -6.85 3.09 22.30
C TYR A 105 -7.34 4.04 21.19
N LYS A 106 -6.98 3.81 19.92
CA LYS A 106 -7.56 4.54 18.76
C LYS A 106 -9.08 4.42 18.72
N ALA A 107 -9.63 3.24 19.05
CA ALA A 107 -11.06 2.97 19.09
C ALA A 107 -11.78 3.48 20.36
N GLY A 108 -11.06 4.10 21.30
CA GLY A 108 -11.61 4.57 22.58
C GLY A 108 -11.99 3.45 23.55
N GLN A 109 -11.33 2.29 23.45
CA GLN A 109 -11.58 1.09 24.24
C GLN A 109 -10.39 0.78 25.16
N GLU A 110 -10.61 0.01 26.22
CA GLU A 110 -9.51 -0.57 27.00
C GLU A 110 -8.94 -1.79 26.25
N PRO A 111 -7.60 -1.97 26.17
CA PRO A 111 -6.99 -3.15 25.55
C PRO A 111 -7.38 -4.47 26.24
N ASP A 112 -7.23 -5.59 25.53
CA ASP A 112 -7.55 -6.90 26.10
C ASP A 112 -6.65 -7.25 27.29
N ALA A 113 -7.31 -7.47 28.43
CA ALA A 113 -6.65 -7.66 29.70
C ALA A 113 -6.00 -9.05 29.83
N ASP A 114 -6.36 -10.06 29.04
CA ASP A 114 -5.79 -11.40 29.11
C ASP A 114 -4.59 -11.54 28.16
N SER A 115 -4.65 -10.97 26.94
CA SER A 115 -3.48 -10.79 26.07
C SER A 115 -2.37 -9.99 26.76
N PHE A 116 -2.73 -8.88 27.45
CA PHE A 116 -1.77 -8.08 28.22
C PHE A 116 -1.09 -8.89 29.35
N LYS A 117 -1.86 -9.64 30.15
CA LYS A 117 -1.29 -10.50 31.21
C LYS A 117 -0.34 -11.54 30.62
N TYR A 118 -0.78 -12.22 29.56
CA TYR A 118 -0.02 -13.27 28.87
C TYR A 118 1.35 -12.76 28.41
N ILE A 119 1.40 -11.65 27.66
CA ILE A 119 2.67 -11.14 27.14
C ILE A 119 3.57 -10.59 28.26
N CYS A 120 3.00 -9.93 29.27
CA CYS A 120 3.77 -9.50 30.43
C CYS A 120 4.34 -10.68 31.23
N GLU A 121 3.63 -11.80 31.36
CA GLU A 121 4.16 -13.00 32.01
C GLU A 121 5.25 -13.68 31.18
N ALA A 122 5.06 -13.82 29.85
CA ALA A 122 6.05 -14.42 28.95
C ALA A 122 7.36 -13.61 28.92
N LEU A 123 7.28 -12.29 28.76
CA LEU A 123 8.47 -11.41 28.79
C LEU A 123 9.15 -11.41 30.16
N ARG A 124 8.39 -11.44 31.26
CA ARG A 124 8.97 -11.53 32.63
C ARG A 124 9.63 -12.88 32.89
N GLN A 125 9.11 -13.99 32.36
CA GLN A 125 9.78 -15.29 32.42
C GLN A 125 11.11 -15.24 31.64
N LEU A 126 11.10 -14.72 30.42
CA LEU A 126 12.33 -14.56 29.62
C LEU A 126 13.39 -13.68 30.33
N ALA A 127 12.96 -12.58 30.96
CA ALA A 127 13.84 -11.70 31.74
C ALA A 127 14.42 -12.34 33.02
N LEU A 128 13.76 -13.38 33.56
CA LEU A 128 14.26 -14.18 34.69
C LEU A 128 15.23 -15.27 34.21
N GLU A 129 14.92 -15.95 33.11
CA GLU A 129 15.77 -16.96 32.49
C GLU A 129 17.11 -16.37 32.03
N ALA A 130 17.09 -15.19 31.42
CA ALA A 130 18.28 -14.43 31.05
C ALA A 130 19.18 -14.06 32.27
N LYS A 131 18.60 -13.95 33.47
CA LYS A 131 19.31 -13.63 34.73
C LYS A 131 19.71 -14.87 35.53
N GLY A 132 19.27 -16.07 35.12
CA GLY A 132 19.64 -17.34 35.75
C GLY A 132 19.05 -17.58 37.14
N GLU A 133 18.03 -16.82 37.56
CA GLU A 133 17.39 -16.98 38.89
C GLU A 133 16.17 -17.91 38.85
N ALA A 134 16.22 -18.99 39.63
CA ALA A 134 15.14 -19.96 39.71
C ALA A 134 13.95 -19.46 40.56
N ILE A 135 12.73 -19.71 40.07
CA ILE A 135 11.48 -19.18 40.65
C ILE A 135 11.26 -19.63 42.10
N ALA A 136 11.07 -18.65 42.99
CA ALA A 136 10.41 -18.84 44.29
C ALA A 136 8.97 -18.27 44.22
N PRO A 137 7.95 -18.97 44.77
CA PRO A 137 6.56 -18.59 44.57
C PRO A 137 6.16 -17.31 45.31
N VAL A 138 5.31 -16.51 44.67
CA VAL A 138 4.79 -15.22 45.17
C VAL A 138 4.17 -15.37 46.57
N LYS A 139 4.63 -14.53 47.50
CA LYS A 139 3.98 -14.34 48.80
C LYS A 139 3.13 -13.07 48.77
N THR A 140 1.86 -13.21 49.12
CA THR A 140 0.84 -12.16 49.06
C THR A 140 1.22 -10.92 49.87
N LEU A 141 0.90 -9.74 49.34
CA LEU A 141 1.06 -8.44 50.00
C LEU A 141 0.37 -8.40 51.37
N ALA A 142 1.08 -7.82 52.34
CA ALA A 142 0.53 -7.27 53.58
C ALA A 142 1.19 -5.91 53.81
N ALA A 143 0.41 -4.90 54.19
CA ALA A 143 0.83 -3.50 54.14
C ALA A 143 1.84 -3.11 55.24
N ALA A 144 2.73 -2.18 54.91
CA ALA A 144 3.54 -1.41 55.86
C ALA A 144 3.70 0.03 55.34
N GLU A 145 3.58 1.00 56.25
CA GLU A 145 3.80 2.43 55.98
C GLU A 145 5.30 2.80 55.97
N PRO A 146 5.70 4.00 55.49
CA PRO A 146 7.04 4.22 54.94
C PRO A 146 8.18 4.31 55.96
N ALA A 147 9.36 3.86 55.54
CA ALA A 147 10.63 4.02 56.25
C ALA A 147 11.53 5.04 55.53
N ALA A 148 12.10 5.95 56.32
CA ALA A 148 12.86 7.15 55.94
C ALA A 148 13.82 7.04 54.72
N ALA A 149 13.80 8.09 53.89
CA ALA A 149 14.81 8.32 52.86
C ALA A 149 16.16 8.81 53.45
N PRO A 150 17.30 8.50 52.80
CA PRO A 150 18.55 9.22 53.03
C PRO A 150 18.47 10.63 52.42
N ALA A 151 19.21 11.59 52.99
CA ALA A 151 19.21 12.97 52.50
C ALA A 151 19.99 13.09 51.18
N SER A 152 19.45 13.82 50.21
CA SER A 152 20.11 14.17 48.95
C SER A 152 21.22 15.19 49.18
N THR A 153 22.40 14.93 48.64
CA THR A 153 23.43 15.95 48.41
C THR A 153 23.26 16.48 46.99
N GLY A 154 22.70 17.69 46.85
CA GLY A 154 22.43 18.32 45.56
C GLY A 154 23.64 18.37 44.63
N LEU A 155 23.39 18.10 43.34
CA LEU A 155 24.42 17.98 42.31
C LEU A 155 24.68 19.35 41.67
N ARG A 156 25.92 19.86 41.74
CA ARG A 156 26.25 21.14 41.09
C ARG A 156 26.58 20.97 39.61
N LEU A 157 25.93 21.78 38.79
CA LEU A 157 25.97 21.83 37.34
C LEU A 157 26.50 23.21 36.88
N LYS A 158 27.25 23.22 35.79
CA LYS A 158 27.74 24.42 35.10
C LYS A 158 27.60 24.26 33.59
N LEU A 159 26.79 25.13 33.00
CA LEU A 159 26.54 25.26 31.57
C LEU A 159 27.27 26.50 31.03
N SER A 160 27.84 26.39 29.83
CA SER A 160 28.75 27.41 29.28
C SER A 160 28.57 27.63 27.77
N ALA A 161 29.05 28.79 27.27
CA ALA A 161 28.87 29.24 25.89
C ALA A 161 27.40 29.36 25.41
N LEU A 162 26.47 29.58 26.35
CA LEU A 162 25.04 29.74 26.09
C LEU A 162 24.76 31.05 25.33
N LYS A 163 23.74 31.08 24.48
CA LYS A 163 23.20 32.33 23.91
C LYS A 163 22.28 33.03 24.94
N PRO A 164 22.08 34.36 24.88
CA PRO A 164 21.35 35.08 25.93
C PRO A 164 19.92 34.58 26.23
N ASN A 165 19.22 34.03 25.23
CA ASN A 165 17.87 33.48 25.41
C ASN A 165 17.88 32.07 26.04
N GLU A 166 18.96 31.30 25.84
CA GLU A 166 19.09 29.92 26.33
C GLU A 166 19.31 29.88 27.86
N VAL A 167 19.97 30.90 28.43
CA VAL A 167 20.18 31.05 29.89
C VAL A 167 18.86 31.17 30.67
N ALA A 168 17.78 31.61 30.02
CA ALA A 168 16.44 31.64 30.61
C ALA A 168 15.77 30.26 30.49
N LEU A 169 15.71 29.71 29.26
CA LEU A 169 15.07 28.42 28.96
C LEU A 169 15.67 27.26 29.77
N LEU A 170 17.00 27.14 29.79
CA LEU A 170 17.70 26.06 30.49
C LEU A 170 17.52 26.11 32.01
N LEU A 171 17.21 27.28 32.59
CA LEU A 171 16.87 27.35 34.02
C LEU A 171 15.45 26.85 34.29
N GLU A 172 14.53 27.05 33.35
CA GLU A 172 13.16 26.55 33.43
C GLU A 172 13.16 25.01 33.31
N GLU A 173 13.91 24.45 32.34
CA GLU A 173 14.07 22.99 32.21
C GLU A 173 14.81 22.33 33.38
N LEU A 174 15.81 23.00 33.97
CA LEU A 174 16.40 22.51 35.23
C LEU A 174 15.39 22.52 36.40
N GLY A 175 14.41 23.42 36.37
CA GLY A 175 13.27 23.43 37.30
C GLY A 175 12.27 22.29 37.06
N ASN A 176 12.14 21.84 35.82
CA ASN A 176 11.34 20.65 35.47
C ASN A 176 12.03 19.35 35.93
N LEU A 177 13.37 19.32 35.97
CA LEU A 177 14.19 18.17 36.37
C LEU A 177 14.44 18.04 37.89
N GLY A 178 14.15 19.07 38.69
CA GLY A 178 14.31 19.01 40.14
C GLY A 178 14.29 20.36 40.84
N THR A 179 14.61 20.38 42.13
CA THR A 179 14.65 21.64 42.90
C THR A 179 15.98 22.35 42.65
N VAL A 180 15.94 23.53 42.02
CA VAL A 180 17.14 24.30 41.67
C VAL A 180 17.52 25.27 42.79
N SER A 181 18.76 25.18 43.27
CA SER A 181 19.34 25.99 44.34
C SER A 181 20.68 26.65 43.89
N ASP A 182 21.17 27.65 44.62
CA ASP A 182 22.46 28.35 44.38
C ASP A 182 22.76 28.76 42.92
N VAL A 183 21.76 29.33 42.25
CA VAL A 183 21.82 29.76 40.85
C VAL A 183 22.68 31.00 40.66
N ILE A 184 23.68 30.90 39.78
CA ILE A 184 24.54 32.02 39.35
C ILE A 184 24.40 32.17 37.84
N LYS A 185 23.96 33.36 37.38
CA LYS A 185 23.82 33.69 35.96
C LYS A 185 24.97 34.58 35.49
N GLY A 186 25.65 34.16 34.43
CA GLY A 186 26.50 35.02 33.60
C GLY A 186 25.77 35.37 32.29
N GLU A 187 26.41 36.16 31.42
CA GLU A 187 25.82 36.55 30.12
C GLU A 187 25.66 35.32 29.18
N ASN A 188 26.67 34.44 29.16
CA ASN A 188 26.72 33.22 28.34
C ASN A 188 26.95 31.95 29.18
N SER A 189 26.53 31.93 30.44
CA SER A 189 26.75 30.79 31.35
C SER A 189 25.72 30.72 32.48
N LEU A 190 25.42 29.49 32.92
CA LEU A 190 24.50 29.21 34.02
C LEU A 190 25.15 28.18 34.95
N GLU A 191 25.33 28.51 36.23
CA GLU A 191 25.64 27.54 37.28
C GLU A 191 24.45 27.38 38.21
N ALA A 192 24.18 26.16 38.65
CA ALA A 192 23.14 25.86 39.62
C ALA A 192 23.45 24.57 40.38
N THR A 193 22.92 24.42 41.58
CA THR A 193 22.82 23.14 42.28
C THR A 193 21.44 22.56 41.97
N LEU A 194 21.36 21.29 41.60
CA LEU A 194 20.12 20.57 41.35
C LEU A 194 19.92 19.48 42.40
N ASP A 195 18.91 19.67 43.25
CA ASP A 195 18.41 18.66 44.17
C ASP A 195 17.38 17.79 43.43
N SER A 196 17.86 16.68 42.85
CA SER A 196 17.06 15.65 42.17
C SER A 196 17.61 14.25 42.47
N SER A 197 16.85 13.21 42.10
CA SER A 197 17.29 11.80 42.15
C SER A 197 17.76 11.27 40.78
N VAL A 198 17.99 12.16 39.82
CA VAL A 198 18.34 11.84 38.42
C VAL A 198 19.85 11.63 38.30
N ALA A 199 20.32 10.66 37.50
CA ALA A 199 21.75 10.42 37.36
C ALA A 199 22.45 11.53 36.55
N LYS A 200 23.78 11.66 36.70
CA LYS A 200 24.58 12.60 35.91
C LYS A 200 24.36 12.41 34.41
N ASP A 201 24.34 11.16 33.97
CA ASP A 201 24.31 10.79 32.56
C ASP A 201 22.91 11.02 31.95
N ASP A 202 21.85 10.80 32.73
CA ASP A 202 20.47 11.15 32.36
C ASP A 202 20.30 12.68 32.21
N LEU A 203 20.89 13.46 33.13
CA LEU A 203 20.86 14.93 33.05
C LEU A 203 21.62 15.45 31.82
N VAL A 204 22.73 14.82 31.44
CA VAL A 204 23.41 15.11 30.17
C VAL A 204 22.49 14.78 29.00
N ALA A 205 21.89 13.58 28.96
CA ALA A 205 21.02 13.16 27.88
C ALA A 205 19.83 14.11 27.63
N VAL A 206 19.20 14.62 28.69
CA VAL A 206 18.10 15.61 28.55
C VAL A 206 18.63 16.99 28.10
N LEU A 207 19.72 17.48 28.70
CA LEU A 207 20.27 18.80 28.32
C LEU A 207 20.85 18.82 26.90
N CYS A 208 21.29 17.67 26.39
CA CYS A 208 21.77 17.49 25.01
C CYS A 208 20.69 17.69 23.92
N PHE A 209 19.40 17.84 24.27
CA PHE A 209 18.37 18.32 23.33
C PHE A 209 18.48 19.81 23.00
N VAL A 210 19.21 20.60 23.82
CA VAL A 210 19.21 22.08 23.74
C VAL A 210 20.62 22.66 23.55
N ILE A 211 21.67 21.97 24.04
CA ILE A 211 23.08 22.39 23.99
C ILE A 211 24.00 21.20 23.75
N ASP A 212 25.19 21.42 23.19
CA ASP A 212 26.15 20.33 22.97
C ASP A 212 26.67 19.78 24.32
N GLU A 213 26.96 18.48 24.40
CA GLU A 213 27.52 17.81 25.60
C GLU A 213 28.75 18.55 26.15
N ALA A 214 29.62 19.05 25.26
CA ALA A 214 30.83 19.79 25.61
C ALA A 214 30.57 21.15 26.31
N GLN A 215 29.32 21.63 26.35
CA GLN A 215 28.91 22.83 27.08
C GLN A 215 28.57 22.55 28.55
N ILE A 216 28.37 21.27 28.90
CA ILE A 216 27.90 20.77 30.20
C ILE A 216 29.10 20.36 31.07
N SER A 217 29.08 20.72 32.36
CA SER A 217 30.11 20.31 33.31
C SER A 217 29.58 20.21 34.74
N PHE A 218 30.16 19.31 35.55
CA PHE A 218 29.74 19.06 36.94
C PHE A 218 30.88 19.37 37.92
N PRO A 219 31.04 20.63 38.38
CA PRO A 219 32.11 21.01 39.30
C PRO A 219 31.89 20.43 40.71
N GLU A 220 32.83 19.63 41.19
CA GLU A 220 32.78 19.05 42.54
C GLU A 220 33.02 20.10 43.64
N ALA A 221 32.38 19.90 44.80
CA ALA A 221 32.30 20.86 45.88
C ALA A 221 33.56 20.91 46.78
N GLY A 222 34.68 21.38 46.22
CA GLY A 222 35.71 22.11 46.99
C GLY A 222 37.09 21.46 47.10
N ALA A 223 38.00 21.88 46.22
CA ALA A 223 39.44 21.92 46.48
C ALA A 223 40.02 23.23 45.93
N ALA A 224 41.10 23.75 46.55
CA ALA A 224 41.61 25.09 46.25
C ALA A 224 42.53 25.17 45.02
N GLN A 225 42.54 26.37 44.40
CA GLN A 225 43.41 26.78 43.29
C GLN A 225 44.91 26.64 43.61
N PRO A 226 45.78 26.50 42.58
CA PRO A 226 46.35 27.69 41.96
C PRO A 226 46.46 27.64 40.42
N ALA A 227 46.83 28.77 39.82
CA ALA A 227 46.86 28.99 38.36
C ALA A 227 48.29 28.99 37.77
N ALA A 228 48.42 28.77 36.45
CA ALA A 228 49.38 29.43 35.56
C ALA A 228 49.14 29.13 34.06
N ALA A 229 49.33 30.14 33.19
CA ALA A 229 49.82 30.08 31.80
C ALA A 229 49.07 29.26 30.71
N GLU A 230 49.03 29.63 29.42
CA GLU A 230 49.38 30.85 28.65
C GLU A 230 48.58 30.85 27.30
N PRO A 231 48.63 31.88 26.40
CA PRO A 231 47.48 32.25 25.56
C PRO A 231 47.78 32.37 24.02
N VAL A 232 46.92 33.11 23.29
CA VAL A 232 47.10 33.64 21.90
C VAL A 232 46.88 32.58 20.79
N ALA A 233 45.82 32.56 19.96
CA ALA A 233 45.03 33.56 19.22
C ALA A 233 45.70 34.16 17.95
N ALA A 234 45.24 33.76 16.75
CA ALA A 234 45.43 34.51 15.49
C ALA A 234 44.53 34.00 14.34
N GLU A 235 43.49 34.77 14.00
CA GLU A 235 43.05 34.94 12.61
C GLU A 235 43.80 36.19 12.05
N PRO A 236 43.97 36.39 10.72
CA PRO A 236 42.85 36.87 9.89
C PRO A 236 42.86 36.47 8.39
N ALA A 237 41.70 36.67 7.73
CA ALA A 237 41.53 36.80 6.28
C ALA A 237 41.83 38.27 5.82
N PRO A 238 41.44 38.80 4.63
CA PRO A 238 41.01 38.21 3.33
C PRO A 238 42.15 38.31 2.28
N VAL A 239 42.09 38.55 0.95
CA VAL A 239 41.15 39.13 -0.08
C VAL A 239 41.62 38.60 -1.49
N ALA A 240 40.98 38.76 -2.66
CA ALA A 240 39.79 39.49 -3.14
C ALA A 240 39.17 38.82 -4.40
N THR A 241 38.03 39.35 -4.87
CA THR A 241 37.25 38.96 -6.05
C THR A 241 37.80 39.50 -7.39
N THR A 242 37.60 38.76 -8.49
CA THR A 242 37.36 39.32 -9.83
C THR A 242 36.27 38.54 -10.58
N MET A 243 35.40 39.25 -11.29
CA MET A 243 34.41 38.70 -12.23
C MET A 243 34.87 38.96 -13.67
N ALA A 244 34.43 38.10 -14.60
CA ALA A 244 34.41 38.38 -16.04
C ALA A 244 33.25 37.60 -16.67
N GLU A 245 32.53 38.25 -17.58
CA GLU A 245 31.34 37.73 -18.29
C GLU A 245 31.70 37.22 -19.71
N ALA A 246 30.68 37.03 -20.55
CA ALA A 246 30.71 36.78 -22.01
C ALA A 246 31.03 35.33 -22.46
N GLU A 247 30.34 34.74 -23.45
CA GLU A 247 29.03 35.06 -24.06
C GLU A 247 28.46 33.81 -24.79
N ILE A 248 27.23 33.87 -25.28
CA ILE A 248 26.53 32.76 -25.96
C ILE A 248 26.60 32.92 -27.48
N ALA A 249 27.08 31.89 -28.19
CA ALA A 249 26.95 31.75 -29.65
C ALA A 249 26.81 30.27 -30.04
N ALA A 250 26.18 29.96 -31.19
CA ALA A 250 25.58 28.64 -31.44
C ALA A 250 25.80 28.08 -32.87
N THR A 251 25.48 26.78 -33.01
CA THR A 251 25.22 26.02 -34.27
C THR A 251 26.40 25.76 -35.23
N PRO A 252 26.31 24.76 -36.15
CA PRO A 252 25.79 23.40 -35.93
C PRO A 252 26.65 22.27 -36.54
N ALA A 253 26.24 21.03 -36.26
CA ALA A 253 26.53 19.73 -36.88
C ALA A 253 27.43 19.62 -38.13
N ASN A 254 28.28 18.59 -38.14
CA ASN A 254 28.65 17.83 -39.34
C ASN A 254 28.78 16.32 -38.99
N VAL A 255 28.70 15.42 -39.98
CA VAL A 255 28.35 13.99 -39.77
C VAL A 255 29.35 13.01 -40.42
N THR A 256 30.06 12.24 -39.58
CA THR A 256 30.82 10.99 -39.87
C THR A 256 31.41 10.48 -38.54
N GLU A 257 31.69 9.19 -38.26
CA GLU A 257 31.39 7.90 -38.92
C GLU A 257 31.39 6.80 -37.82
N LEU A 258 30.98 5.56 -38.12
CA LEU A 258 30.86 4.46 -37.13
C LEU A 258 32.08 3.51 -37.10
N ALA A 259 32.28 2.88 -35.92
CA ALA A 259 33.13 1.71 -35.58
C ALA A 259 34.39 2.00 -34.69
N PRO A 260 34.96 1.00 -33.98
CA PRO A 260 34.33 0.60 -32.70
C PRO A 260 35.30 0.39 -31.50
N ALA A 261 34.71 0.40 -30.30
CA ALA A 261 35.14 -0.30 -29.08
C ALA A 261 36.60 -0.19 -28.59
N ALA A 262 36.80 0.64 -27.55
CA ALA A 262 37.90 0.47 -26.58
C ALA A 262 37.33 0.50 -25.16
N LYS A 263 37.71 -0.46 -24.30
CA LYS A 263 37.22 -0.57 -22.92
C LYS A 263 37.67 0.61 -22.07
N ARG A 264 36.76 1.17 -21.26
CA ARG A 264 37.08 2.05 -20.12
C ARG A 264 36.37 1.54 -18.88
N GLU A 265 37.06 1.55 -17.76
CA GLU A 265 36.57 1.08 -16.47
C GLU A 265 35.65 2.14 -15.84
N PRO A 266 34.62 1.73 -15.06
CA PRO A 266 33.73 2.68 -14.39
C PRO A 266 34.46 3.38 -13.25
N LYS A 267 34.68 4.69 -13.39
CA LYS A 267 35.23 5.53 -12.33
C LYS A 267 34.18 5.70 -11.24
N LYS A 268 34.49 5.32 -9.98
CA LYS A 268 33.56 5.46 -8.85
C LYS A 268 32.97 6.87 -8.78
N VAL A 269 31.65 6.95 -8.82
CA VAL A 269 30.88 8.18 -8.53
C VAL A 269 30.74 8.25 -7.00
N ALA A 270 30.98 9.42 -6.41
CA ALA A 270 30.69 9.64 -4.99
C ALA A 270 29.17 9.71 -4.77
N PRO A 271 28.62 9.24 -3.64
CA PRO A 271 27.19 9.32 -3.38
C PRO A 271 26.73 10.78 -3.46
N ALA A 272 25.65 11.02 -4.19
CA ALA A 272 24.99 12.31 -4.18
C ALA A 272 24.43 12.57 -2.78
N LYS A 273 24.46 13.83 -2.32
CA LYS A 273 23.73 14.20 -1.11
C LYS A 273 22.24 13.96 -1.36
N THR A 274 21.61 13.20 -0.48
CA THR A 274 20.15 13.14 -0.41
C THR A 274 19.62 14.54 -0.18
N SER A 275 18.71 14.98 -1.05
CA SER A 275 17.91 16.18 -0.80
C SER A 275 16.89 15.85 0.29
N GLU A 276 16.90 16.61 1.38
CA GLU A 276 15.85 16.54 2.40
C GLU A 276 14.51 16.89 1.76
N SER A 277 13.69 15.88 1.48
CA SER A 277 12.32 16.06 1.00
C SER A 277 11.44 16.43 2.19
N SER A 278 11.12 17.72 2.32
CA SER A 278 10.19 18.20 3.34
C SER A 278 8.79 17.62 3.08
N SER A 279 8.46 16.54 3.78
CA SER A 279 7.14 15.91 3.71
C SER A 279 6.08 16.79 4.39
N ILE A 280 4.85 16.67 3.92
CA ILE A 280 3.68 17.36 4.49
C ILE A 280 2.59 16.30 4.64
N ARG A 281 2.21 15.96 5.88
CA ARG A 281 1.06 15.08 6.13
C ARG A 281 -0.24 15.82 5.75
N VAL A 282 -1.07 15.20 4.92
CA VAL A 282 -2.34 15.75 4.42
C VAL A 282 -3.45 14.73 4.62
N ALA A 283 -4.57 15.16 5.20
CA ALA A 283 -5.75 14.32 5.40
C ALA A 283 -6.33 13.82 4.06
N VAL A 284 -6.68 12.53 4.00
CA VAL A 284 -7.02 11.80 2.75
C VAL A 284 -8.20 12.45 2.02
N GLU A 285 -9.19 12.94 2.76
CA GLU A 285 -10.40 13.57 2.22
C GLU A 285 -10.08 14.82 1.39
N LYS A 286 -8.97 15.52 1.67
CA LYS A 286 -8.53 16.68 0.89
C LYS A 286 -7.95 16.26 -0.46
N VAL A 287 -7.22 15.15 -0.49
CA VAL A 287 -6.68 14.57 -1.74
C VAL A 287 -7.83 14.03 -2.59
N ASP A 288 -8.78 13.34 -1.98
CA ASP A 288 -9.99 12.84 -2.64
C ASP A 288 -10.88 13.98 -3.15
N GLN A 289 -10.99 15.12 -2.44
CA GLN A 289 -11.67 16.32 -2.93
C GLN A 289 -10.95 16.94 -4.14
N LEU A 290 -9.62 17.07 -4.13
CA LEU A 290 -8.85 17.54 -5.28
C LEU A 290 -9.05 16.62 -6.49
N ILE A 291 -9.06 15.31 -6.28
CA ILE A 291 -9.36 14.29 -7.28
C ILE A 291 -10.76 14.47 -7.90
N ASN A 292 -11.79 14.71 -7.08
CA ASN A 292 -13.14 14.95 -7.57
C ASN A 292 -13.22 16.24 -8.39
N LEU A 293 -12.56 17.32 -7.95
CA LEU A 293 -12.48 18.59 -8.68
C LEU A 293 -11.73 18.45 -10.02
N VAL A 294 -10.66 17.66 -10.08
CA VAL A 294 -9.97 17.32 -11.34
C VAL A 294 -10.87 16.49 -12.26
N GLY A 295 -11.62 15.52 -11.72
CA GLY A 295 -12.61 14.76 -12.49
C GLY A 295 -13.70 15.66 -13.09
N GLU A 296 -14.20 16.64 -12.33
CA GLU A 296 -15.18 17.62 -12.83
C GLU A 296 -14.57 18.64 -13.81
N LEU A 297 -13.28 18.97 -13.66
CA LEU A 297 -12.54 19.76 -14.65
C LEU A 297 -12.40 19.01 -15.99
N VAL A 298 -12.00 17.74 -15.97
CA VAL A 298 -11.88 16.89 -17.18
C VAL A 298 -13.25 16.71 -17.87
N ILE A 299 -14.32 16.50 -17.09
CA ILE A 299 -15.70 16.49 -17.63
C ILE A 299 -16.03 17.84 -18.27
N THR A 300 -15.77 18.96 -17.58
CA THR A 300 -16.07 20.32 -18.09
C THR A 300 -15.26 20.65 -19.36
N GLN A 301 -13.99 20.27 -19.41
CA GLN A 301 -13.11 20.42 -20.57
C GLN A 301 -13.58 19.54 -21.74
N SER A 302 -14.04 18.31 -21.47
CA SER A 302 -14.69 17.45 -22.46
C SER A 302 -15.97 18.08 -23.02
N MET A 303 -16.79 18.73 -22.15
CA MET A 303 -17.98 19.46 -22.61
C MET A 303 -17.63 20.63 -23.53
N LEU A 304 -16.60 21.38 -23.15
CA LEU A 304 -16.17 22.56 -23.90
C LEU A 304 -15.52 22.16 -25.24
N ALA A 305 -14.80 21.04 -25.29
CA ALA A 305 -14.26 20.45 -26.51
C ALA A 305 -15.37 19.99 -27.46
N GLN A 306 -16.36 19.22 -27.00
CA GLN A 306 -17.49 18.77 -27.83
C GLN A 306 -18.27 19.95 -28.41
N ARG A 307 -18.53 20.99 -27.60
CA ARG A 307 -19.21 22.21 -28.06
C ARG A 307 -18.37 23.04 -29.03
N SER A 308 -17.04 23.06 -28.86
CA SER A 308 -16.14 23.76 -29.78
C SER A 308 -15.95 23.01 -31.10
N GLY A 309 -16.02 21.68 -31.12
CA GLY A 309 -15.98 20.85 -32.33
C GLY A 309 -17.17 21.03 -33.28
N ALA A 310 -18.25 21.69 -32.82
CA ALA A 310 -19.40 22.09 -33.65
C ALA A 310 -19.24 23.49 -34.28
N LEU A 311 -18.16 24.21 -34.01
CA LEU A 311 -17.85 25.52 -34.59
C LEU A 311 -17.03 25.35 -35.89
N ASP A 312 -17.12 26.33 -36.80
CA ASP A 312 -16.26 26.37 -38.00
C ASP A 312 -14.76 26.51 -37.60
N PRO A 313 -13.91 25.52 -37.93
CA PRO A 313 -12.48 25.58 -37.59
C PRO A 313 -11.74 26.74 -38.24
N VAL A 314 -12.22 27.26 -39.38
CA VAL A 314 -11.59 28.38 -40.09
C VAL A 314 -11.92 29.71 -39.41
N ALA A 315 -13.15 29.91 -38.96
CA ALA A 315 -13.57 31.10 -38.22
C ALA A 315 -13.09 31.13 -36.76
N HIS A 316 -12.80 29.98 -36.14
CA HIS A 316 -12.56 29.86 -34.69
C HIS A 316 -11.22 29.20 -34.29
N GLY A 317 -10.21 29.22 -35.17
CA GLY A 317 -8.92 28.57 -34.94
C GLY A 317 -8.23 28.92 -33.61
N ASP A 318 -8.24 30.19 -33.17
CA ASP A 318 -7.63 30.61 -31.90
C ASP A 318 -8.33 30.03 -30.66
N LEU A 319 -9.65 29.82 -30.74
CA LEU A 319 -10.41 29.14 -29.68
C LEU A 319 -10.05 27.66 -29.63
N LEU A 320 -9.96 26.98 -30.79
CA LEU A 320 -9.57 25.57 -30.86
C LEU A 320 -8.14 25.35 -30.36
N ASN A 321 -7.20 26.24 -30.71
CA ASN A 321 -5.84 26.22 -30.16
C ASN A 321 -5.83 26.39 -28.64
N SER A 322 -6.68 27.30 -28.11
CA SER A 322 -6.83 27.52 -26.67
C SER A 322 -7.43 26.29 -25.96
N MET A 323 -8.38 25.58 -26.60
CA MET A 323 -8.93 24.32 -26.07
C MET A 323 -7.88 23.21 -26.02
N GLY A 324 -7.10 23.03 -27.09
CA GLY A 324 -5.98 22.09 -27.12
C GLY A 324 -4.81 22.47 -26.21
N GLN A 325 -4.80 23.67 -25.61
CA GLN A 325 -3.88 24.03 -24.52
C GLN A 325 -4.51 23.77 -23.15
N LEU A 326 -5.82 24.05 -22.98
CA LEU A 326 -6.57 23.70 -21.77
C LEU A 326 -6.57 22.18 -21.51
N GLU A 327 -6.74 21.37 -22.56
CA GLU A 327 -6.68 19.90 -22.53
C GLU A 327 -5.34 19.39 -22.01
N ARG A 328 -4.21 19.89 -22.54
CA ARG A 328 -2.87 19.52 -22.06
C ARG A 328 -2.66 19.95 -20.62
N ASN A 329 -2.96 21.20 -20.28
CA ASN A 329 -2.83 21.69 -18.91
C ASN A 329 -3.70 20.90 -17.92
N ALA A 330 -4.90 20.46 -18.31
CA ALA A 330 -5.78 19.65 -17.48
C ALA A 330 -5.22 18.22 -17.28
N ARG A 331 -4.63 17.64 -18.33
CA ARG A 331 -3.92 16.35 -18.24
C ARG A 331 -2.68 16.43 -17.37
N ASP A 332 -1.82 17.44 -17.57
CA ASP A 332 -0.61 17.66 -16.77
C ASP A 332 -0.97 17.85 -15.28
N LEU A 333 -2.07 18.55 -14.99
CA LEU A 333 -2.63 18.70 -13.65
C LEU A 333 -3.20 17.37 -13.11
N GLN A 334 -3.87 16.57 -13.93
CA GLN A 334 -4.36 15.26 -13.53
C GLN A 334 -3.22 14.31 -13.17
N GLU A 335 -2.19 14.20 -14.01
CA GLU A 335 -1.01 13.38 -13.75
C GLU A 335 -0.27 13.87 -12.48
N SER A 336 -0.20 15.20 -12.25
CA SER A 336 0.38 15.80 -11.03
C SER A 336 -0.47 15.62 -9.76
N VAL A 337 -1.80 15.52 -9.85
CA VAL A 337 -2.68 15.25 -8.70
C VAL A 337 -2.71 13.75 -8.39
N MET A 338 -2.58 12.89 -9.39
CA MET A 338 -2.39 11.44 -9.17
C MET A 338 -1.09 11.15 -8.44
N SER A 339 0.04 11.78 -8.81
CA SER A 339 1.34 11.54 -8.15
C SER A 339 1.36 11.94 -6.66
N ILE A 340 0.48 12.83 -6.20
CA ILE A 340 0.31 13.17 -4.78
C ILE A 340 -0.32 12.01 -3.97
N ARG A 341 -1.04 11.09 -4.63
CA ARG A 341 -1.70 9.91 -4.00
C ARG A 341 -0.94 8.60 -4.24
N MET A 342 0.17 8.65 -4.97
CA MET A 342 1.04 7.52 -5.22
C MET A 342 1.85 7.18 -3.96
N MET A 343 1.95 5.88 -3.68
CA MET A 343 2.64 5.30 -2.53
C MET A 343 3.47 4.10 -3.00
N PRO A 344 4.68 3.86 -2.49
CA PRO A 344 5.48 2.69 -2.85
C PRO A 344 4.79 1.34 -2.58
N MET A 345 5.00 0.35 -3.44
CA MET A 345 4.55 -1.03 -3.24
C MET A 345 5.22 -1.72 -2.04
N GLU A 346 6.31 -1.17 -1.52
CA GLU A 346 6.98 -1.58 -0.29
C GLU A 346 6.02 -1.68 0.92
N TYR A 347 5.03 -0.78 1.05
CA TYR A 347 4.00 -0.82 2.10
C TYR A 347 3.09 -2.07 2.04
N VAL A 348 3.01 -2.71 0.88
CA VAL A 348 2.32 -3.99 0.65
C VAL A 348 3.31 -5.14 0.80
N PHE A 349 4.46 -5.06 0.12
CA PHE A 349 5.45 -6.13 0.04
C PHE A 349 6.15 -6.44 1.37
N SER A 350 6.35 -5.45 2.26
CA SER A 350 6.97 -5.64 3.59
C SER A 350 6.24 -6.67 4.47
N ARG A 351 4.95 -6.88 4.24
CA ARG A 351 4.09 -7.80 5.01
C ARG A 351 4.25 -9.26 4.58
N PHE A 352 4.73 -9.51 3.36
CA PHE A 352 4.77 -10.86 2.77
C PHE A 352 5.89 -11.77 3.31
N PRO A 353 7.12 -11.32 3.62
CA PRO A 353 8.16 -12.17 4.20
C PRO A 353 7.70 -12.97 5.43
N ARG A 354 7.00 -12.33 6.37
CA ARG A 354 6.46 -12.98 7.59
C ARG A 354 5.37 -13.99 7.23
N LEU A 355 4.34 -13.55 6.47
CA LEU A 355 3.25 -14.41 6.00
C LEU A 355 3.75 -15.67 5.25
N VAL A 356 4.75 -15.51 4.39
CA VAL A 356 5.35 -16.60 3.61
C VAL A 356 6.10 -17.57 4.52
N ARG A 357 6.93 -17.05 5.46
CA ARG A 357 7.68 -17.87 6.43
C ARG A 357 6.75 -18.70 7.33
N ASP A 358 5.71 -18.08 7.87
CA ASP A 358 4.77 -18.74 8.78
C ASP A 358 3.95 -19.81 8.08
N LEU A 359 3.45 -19.53 6.86
CA LEU A 359 2.68 -20.50 6.08
C LEU A 359 3.55 -21.62 5.52
N ALA A 360 4.78 -21.33 5.06
CA ALA A 360 5.72 -22.35 4.60
C ALA A 360 6.10 -23.32 5.74
N SER A 361 6.37 -22.79 6.93
CA SER A 361 6.59 -23.57 8.17
C SER A 361 5.38 -24.47 8.48
N LYS A 362 4.16 -23.90 8.53
CA LYS A 362 2.92 -24.62 8.79
C LYS A 362 2.61 -25.74 7.77
N LEU A 363 3.10 -25.61 6.54
CA LEU A 363 2.91 -26.58 5.46
C LEU A 363 4.09 -27.57 5.30
N GLY A 364 5.18 -27.42 6.06
CA GLY A 364 6.38 -28.26 5.92
C GLY A 364 7.08 -28.07 4.58
N LYS A 365 7.22 -26.82 4.11
CA LYS A 365 7.83 -26.46 2.83
C LYS A 365 8.99 -25.47 3.04
N GLU A 366 10.05 -25.63 2.28
CA GLU A 366 11.17 -24.67 2.21
C GLU A 366 10.90 -23.71 1.05
N VAL A 367 10.82 -22.40 1.31
CA VAL A 367 10.49 -21.38 0.32
C VAL A 367 11.33 -20.13 0.53
N GLU A 368 11.90 -19.61 -0.56
CA GLU A 368 12.57 -18.32 -0.66
C GLU A 368 11.63 -17.31 -1.33
N LEU A 369 11.53 -16.09 -0.80
CA LEU A 369 10.69 -15.01 -1.33
C LEU A 369 11.55 -13.95 -2.00
N THR A 370 11.39 -13.79 -3.31
CA THR A 370 12.02 -12.70 -4.07
C THR A 370 11.05 -11.54 -4.22
N LEU A 371 11.46 -10.32 -3.83
CA LEU A 371 10.69 -9.09 -4.04
C LEU A 371 11.38 -8.22 -5.11
N LEU A 372 10.64 -7.84 -6.16
CA LEU A 372 11.12 -7.00 -7.26
C LEU A 372 10.21 -5.78 -7.45
N GLY A 373 10.80 -4.59 -7.54
CA GLY A 373 10.05 -3.37 -7.80
C GLY A 373 9.27 -2.81 -6.61
N SER A 374 9.70 -3.06 -5.36
CA SER A 374 9.11 -2.46 -4.14
C SER A 374 9.00 -0.93 -4.20
N SER A 375 9.93 -0.27 -4.91
CA SER A 375 9.94 1.17 -5.16
C SER A 375 9.06 1.64 -6.33
N THR A 376 8.25 0.77 -6.93
CA THR A 376 7.20 1.20 -7.86
C THR A 376 6.06 1.81 -7.06
N GLU A 377 5.45 2.86 -7.59
CA GLU A 377 4.39 3.59 -6.89
C GLU A 377 3.01 3.17 -7.43
N LEU A 378 2.02 3.09 -6.53
CA LEU A 378 0.62 2.74 -6.78
C LEU A 378 -0.29 3.68 -5.97
N ASP A 379 -1.50 3.96 -6.47
CA ASP A 379 -2.51 4.73 -5.74
C ASP A 379 -2.84 4.09 -4.37
N LYS A 380 -2.89 4.89 -3.30
CA LYS A 380 -3.18 4.40 -1.94
C LYS A 380 -4.46 3.53 -1.85
N SER A 381 -5.53 3.88 -2.56
CA SER A 381 -6.77 3.10 -2.53
C SER A 381 -6.68 1.79 -3.33
N LEU A 382 -5.73 1.67 -4.26
CA LEU A 382 -5.39 0.40 -4.91
C LEU A 382 -4.49 -0.44 -4.00
N ILE A 383 -3.54 0.17 -3.27
CA ILE A 383 -2.75 -0.50 -2.22
C ILE A 383 -3.66 -1.18 -1.19
N GLU A 384 -4.65 -0.45 -0.65
CA GLU A 384 -5.57 -1.00 0.37
C GLU A 384 -6.43 -2.16 -0.17
N ARG A 385 -6.79 -2.13 -1.47
CA ARG A 385 -7.64 -3.15 -2.12
C ARG A 385 -6.87 -4.34 -2.72
N ILE A 386 -5.57 -4.21 -3.01
CA ILE A 386 -4.75 -5.27 -3.64
C ILE A 386 -4.15 -6.27 -2.63
N ILE A 387 -4.09 -5.91 -1.34
CA ILE A 387 -3.57 -6.76 -0.26
C ILE A 387 -4.32 -8.10 -0.18
N ASP A 388 -5.66 -8.10 -0.12
CA ASP A 388 -6.48 -9.31 -0.03
C ASP A 388 -6.29 -10.25 -1.26
N PRO A 389 -6.39 -9.75 -2.51
CA PRO A 389 -6.00 -10.48 -3.71
C PRO A 389 -4.62 -11.12 -3.64
N LEU A 390 -3.56 -10.35 -3.35
CA LEU A 390 -2.18 -10.85 -3.33
C LEU A 390 -1.95 -11.87 -2.21
N THR A 391 -2.52 -11.63 -1.02
CA THR A 391 -2.51 -12.58 0.11
C THR A 391 -3.07 -13.94 -0.30
N HIS A 392 -4.15 -13.96 -1.09
CA HIS A 392 -4.75 -15.21 -1.56
C HIS A 392 -3.94 -15.85 -2.72
N LEU A 393 -3.37 -15.06 -3.64
CA LEU A 393 -2.49 -15.61 -4.69
C LEU A 393 -1.23 -16.25 -4.09
N VAL A 394 -0.53 -15.54 -3.18
CA VAL A 394 0.63 -16.06 -2.45
C VAL A 394 0.28 -17.32 -1.67
N ARG A 395 -0.85 -17.32 -0.96
CA ARG A 395 -1.36 -18.52 -0.29
C ARG A 395 -1.51 -19.70 -1.26
N ASN A 396 -2.12 -19.50 -2.42
CA ASN A 396 -2.34 -20.59 -3.38
C ASN A 396 -1.05 -21.11 -4.02
N SER A 397 -0.06 -20.24 -4.29
CA SER A 397 1.29 -20.68 -4.66
C SER A 397 1.98 -21.44 -3.54
N LEU A 398 1.76 -21.09 -2.26
CA LEU A 398 2.32 -21.82 -1.12
C LEU A 398 1.59 -23.13 -0.79
N ASP A 399 0.27 -23.19 -0.84
CA ASP A 399 -0.57 -24.37 -0.56
C ASP A 399 -0.50 -25.40 -1.70
N HIS A 400 -0.72 -24.94 -2.94
CA HIS A 400 -0.98 -25.80 -4.10
C HIS A 400 0.08 -25.72 -5.21
N GLY A 401 0.75 -24.57 -5.38
CA GLY A 401 1.83 -24.40 -6.36
C GLY A 401 3.10 -25.16 -5.97
N ILE A 402 3.77 -24.72 -4.91
CA ILE A 402 5.05 -25.26 -4.45
C ILE A 402 4.85 -26.64 -3.81
N GLU A 403 5.63 -27.60 -4.30
CA GLU A 403 5.63 -29.00 -3.86
C GLU A 403 6.49 -29.19 -2.59
N SER A 404 6.30 -30.28 -1.84
CA SER A 404 7.17 -30.57 -0.69
C SER A 404 8.62 -30.87 -1.14
N PRO A 405 9.66 -30.61 -0.31
CA PRO A 405 11.06 -30.78 -0.71
C PRO A 405 11.38 -32.17 -1.30
N GLU A 406 10.78 -33.24 -0.74
CA GLU A 406 10.89 -34.61 -1.26
C GLU A 406 10.39 -34.74 -2.72
N LYS A 407 9.23 -34.14 -3.02
CA LYS A 407 8.63 -34.16 -4.37
C LYS A 407 9.42 -33.30 -5.34
N ARG A 408 9.88 -32.12 -4.89
CA ARG A 408 10.77 -31.25 -5.68
C ARG A 408 12.06 -31.97 -6.06
N HIS A 409 12.69 -32.65 -5.10
CA HIS A 409 13.88 -33.46 -5.35
C HIS A 409 13.60 -34.64 -6.31
N ALA A 410 12.49 -35.36 -6.15
CA ALA A 410 12.06 -36.42 -7.07
C ALA A 410 11.77 -35.90 -8.50
N ALA A 411 11.33 -34.66 -8.64
CA ALA A 411 11.14 -33.96 -9.91
C ALA A 411 12.44 -33.34 -10.49
N GLY A 412 13.58 -33.45 -9.79
CA GLY A 412 14.86 -32.87 -10.21
C GLY A 412 14.99 -31.35 -10.00
N LYS A 413 14.15 -30.76 -9.15
CA LYS A 413 14.20 -29.33 -8.77
C LYS A 413 15.06 -29.10 -7.52
N SER A 414 15.34 -27.83 -7.23
CA SER A 414 15.84 -27.39 -5.91
C SER A 414 14.88 -27.83 -4.80
N PRO A 415 15.34 -28.27 -3.61
CA PRO A 415 14.47 -28.58 -2.48
C PRO A 415 13.70 -27.33 -2.01
N VAL A 416 14.37 -26.18 -1.99
CA VAL A 416 13.76 -24.86 -1.76
C VAL A 416 12.94 -24.45 -3.00
N GLY A 417 11.71 -24.00 -2.77
CA GLY A 417 10.87 -23.34 -3.78
C GLY A 417 11.14 -21.85 -3.88
N ASN A 418 10.99 -21.27 -5.07
CA ASN A 418 11.04 -19.82 -5.23
C ASN A 418 9.63 -19.27 -5.47
N LEU A 419 9.30 -18.22 -4.74
CA LEU A 419 8.13 -17.38 -4.94
C LEU A 419 8.62 -15.95 -5.22
N THR A 420 8.33 -15.40 -6.40
CA THR A 420 8.65 -14.02 -6.75
C THR A 420 7.38 -13.18 -6.77
N LEU A 421 7.41 -12.03 -6.11
CA LEU A 421 6.48 -10.92 -6.32
C LEU A 421 7.21 -9.82 -7.10
N SER A 422 6.69 -9.44 -8.26
CA SER A 422 7.17 -8.29 -9.04
C SER A 422 6.09 -7.23 -9.17
N ALA A 423 6.51 -5.96 -9.22
CA ALA A 423 5.68 -4.85 -9.66
C ALA A 423 6.47 -3.98 -10.64
N GLU A 424 5.89 -3.66 -11.79
CA GLU A 424 6.49 -2.82 -12.84
C GLU A 424 5.45 -1.86 -13.47
N HIS A 425 5.90 -0.67 -13.87
CA HIS A 425 5.08 0.28 -14.63
C HIS A 425 5.11 -0.07 -16.13
N GLN A 426 3.97 -0.46 -16.70
CA GLN A 426 3.86 -0.91 -18.08
C GLN A 426 2.73 -0.17 -18.83
N GLY A 427 3.11 0.80 -19.67
CA GLY A 427 2.23 1.41 -20.67
C GLY A 427 0.99 2.15 -20.12
N GLY A 428 1.11 2.79 -18.95
CA GLY A 428 -0.02 3.45 -18.27
C GLY A 428 -0.81 2.54 -17.31
N ASN A 429 -0.34 1.31 -17.13
CA ASN A 429 -0.81 0.39 -16.09
C ASN A 429 0.35 0.03 -15.15
N ILE A 430 0.02 -0.47 -13.97
CA ILE A 430 0.94 -1.19 -13.09
C ILE A 430 0.68 -2.68 -13.29
N CYS A 431 1.71 -3.42 -13.69
CA CYS A 431 1.70 -4.87 -13.77
C CYS A 431 2.29 -5.43 -12.49
N ILE A 432 1.52 -6.26 -11.77
CA ILE A 432 1.97 -6.98 -10.57
C ILE A 432 1.95 -8.48 -10.92
N GLU A 433 3.08 -9.17 -10.87
CA GLU A 433 3.13 -10.61 -11.11
C GLU A 433 3.40 -11.40 -9.82
N VAL A 434 2.69 -12.51 -9.66
CA VAL A 434 2.98 -13.56 -8.67
C VAL A 434 3.49 -14.77 -9.43
N ILE A 435 4.74 -15.17 -9.18
CA ILE A 435 5.45 -16.23 -9.93
C ILE A 435 5.93 -17.31 -8.97
N ASP A 436 5.50 -18.55 -9.16
CA ASP A 436 6.04 -19.73 -8.49
C ASP A 436 6.77 -20.67 -9.45
N ASP A 437 7.74 -21.44 -8.94
CA ASP A 437 8.42 -22.53 -9.65
C ASP A 437 7.80 -23.93 -9.35
N GLY A 438 6.52 -23.93 -9.02
CA GLY A 438 5.77 -25.06 -8.49
C GLY A 438 5.41 -26.16 -9.49
N ALA A 439 4.45 -27.00 -9.11
CA ALA A 439 3.92 -28.08 -9.97
C ALA A 439 3.26 -27.55 -11.26
N GLY A 440 2.87 -26.27 -11.28
CA GLY A 440 2.04 -25.69 -12.33
C GLY A 440 0.61 -26.25 -12.31
N LEU A 441 -0.25 -25.65 -13.13
CA LEU A 441 -1.66 -26.05 -13.24
C LEU A 441 -1.78 -27.35 -14.04
N ASN A 442 -2.44 -28.34 -13.45
CA ASN A 442 -2.74 -29.60 -14.13
C ASN A 442 -3.98 -29.42 -15.03
N ARG A 443 -3.73 -29.23 -16.34
CA ARG A 443 -4.75 -29.03 -17.38
C ARG A 443 -5.84 -30.10 -17.36
N GLU A 444 -5.46 -31.38 -17.29
CA GLU A 444 -6.40 -32.52 -17.33
C GLU A 444 -7.38 -32.50 -16.15
N ARG A 445 -6.92 -32.23 -14.93
CA ARG A 445 -7.77 -32.16 -13.73
C ARG A 445 -8.68 -30.94 -13.75
N ILE A 446 -8.24 -29.81 -14.31
CA ILE A 446 -9.07 -28.61 -14.48
C ILE A 446 -10.20 -28.90 -15.49
N LEU A 447 -9.87 -29.47 -16.66
CA LEU A 447 -10.84 -29.84 -17.69
C LEU A 447 -11.85 -30.88 -17.18
N ALA A 448 -11.38 -31.92 -16.48
CA ALA A 448 -12.25 -32.93 -15.89
C ALA A 448 -13.20 -32.35 -14.83
N LYS A 449 -12.72 -31.43 -13.97
CA LYS A 449 -13.59 -30.79 -12.97
C LYS A 449 -14.56 -29.80 -13.62
N ALA A 450 -14.14 -29.06 -14.65
CA ALA A 450 -15.00 -28.17 -15.42
C ALA A 450 -16.17 -28.92 -16.09
N LEU A 451 -15.89 -30.06 -16.73
CA LEU A 451 -16.91 -30.97 -17.26
C LEU A 451 -17.86 -31.46 -16.15
N SER A 452 -17.33 -31.85 -14.98
CA SER A 452 -18.17 -32.31 -13.86
C SER A 452 -19.06 -31.21 -13.26
N SER A 453 -18.62 -29.95 -13.33
CA SER A 453 -19.37 -28.76 -12.89
C SER A 453 -20.29 -28.19 -13.96
N GLY A 454 -20.40 -28.81 -15.14
CA GLY A 454 -21.25 -28.34 -16.24
C GLY A 454 -20.77 -27.06 -16.93
N LEU A 455 -19.49 -26.71 -16.81
CA LEU A 455 -18.89 -25.60 -17.55
C LEU A 455 -18.66 -26.03 -19.03
N PRO A 456 -18.83 -25.11 -20.00
CA PRO A 456 -18.55 -25.40 -21.39
C PRO A 456 -17.04 -25.59 -21.59
N VAL A 457 -16.66 -26.75 -22.12
CA VAL A 457 -15.27 -27.14 -22.41
C VAL A 457 -15.17 -27.54 -23.88
N SER A 458 -14.06 -27.16 -24.53
CA SER A 458 -13.70 -27.61 -25.87
C SER A 458 -12.28 -28.19 -25.86
N ASP A 459 -12.05 -29.24 -26.65
CA ASP A 459 -10.71 -29.82 -26.86
C ASP A 459 -9.73 -28.81 -27.49
N THR A 460 -10.25 -27.72 -28.09
CA THR A 460 -9.47 -26.67 -28.77
C THR A 460 -8.99 -25.53 -27.85
N MET A 461 -9.34 -25.52 -26.56
CA MET A 461 -9.02 -24.40 -25.66
C MET A 461 -7.51 -24.23 -25.46
N SER A 462 -7.02 -22.99 -25.36
CA SER A 462 -5.63 -22.70 -25.02
C SER A 462 -5.30 -23.08 -23.56
N ASP A 463 -4.02 -23.05 -23.15
CA ASP A 463 -3.66 -23.25 -21.74
C ASP A 463 -4.11 -22.08 -20.85
N GLU A 464 -4.13 -20.87 -21.40
CA GLU A 464 -4.59 -19.64 -20.73
C GLU A 464 -6.12 -19.66 -20.54
N GLU A 465 -6.87 -20.08 -21.55
CA GLU A 465 -8.33 -20.27 -21.46
C GLU A 465 -8.72 -21.31 -20.42
N VAL A 466 -7.95 -22.40 -20.30
CA VAL A 466 -8.16 -23.41 -19.25
C VAL A 466 -7.75 -22.90 -17.88
N GLY A 467 -6.66 -22.12 -17.77
CA GLY A 467 -6.29 -21.43 -16.53
C GLY A 467 -7.40 -20.49 -16.05
N MET A 468 -8.03 -19.75 -16.96
CA MET A 468 -9.13 -18.83 -16.66
C MET A 468 -10.41 -19.51 -16.14
N LEU A 469 -10.58 -20.83 -16.31
CA LEU A 469 -11.68 -21.59 -15.68
C LEU A 469 -11.57 -21.63 -14.15
N ILE A 470 -10.37 -21.43 -13.58
CA ILE A 470 -10.16 -21.40 -12.13
C ILE A 470 -10.91 -20.23 -11.47
N PHE A 471 -11.16 -19.15 -12.21
CA PHE A 471 -11.93 -18.01 -11.74
C PHE A 471 -13.46 -18.15 -11.94
N ALA A 472 -13.97 -19.33 -12.33
CA ALA A 472 -15.40 -19.56 -12.45
C ALA A 472 -16.06 -19.66 -11.06
N PRO A 473 -17.30 -19.14 -10.86
CA PRO A 473 -17.97 -19.17 -9.57
C PRO A 473 -18.09 -20.58 -8.98
N GLY A 474 -17.65 -20.76 -7.74
CA GLY A 474 -17.64 -22.07 -7.07
C GLY A 474 -16.60 -23.08 -7.61
N PHE A 475 -15.72 -22.68 -8.52
CA PHE A 475 -14.64 -23.55 -9.02
C PHE A 475 -13.48 -23.61 -8.02
N SER A 476 -13.53 -24.58 -7.11
CA SER A 476 -12.38 -24.99 -6.31
C SER A 476 -11.91 -26.37 -6.72
N THR A 477 -10.61 -26.59 -6.85
CA THR A 477 -10.03 -27.90 -7.15
C THR A 477 -10.02 -28.83 -5.94
N ALA A 478 -10.08 -28.30 -4.72
CA ALA A 478 -10.06 -29.07 -3.47
C ALA A 478 -11.22 -30.07 -3.34
N GLU A 479 -11.01 -31.11 -2.52
CA GLU A 479 -11.99 -32.16 -2.18
C GLU A 479 -12.54 -31.99 -0.75
N GLN A 480 -11.91 -31.15 0.07
CA GLN A 480 -12.34 -30.76 1.42
C GLN A 480 -12.11 -29.26 1.62
N VAL A 481 -12.95 -28.62 2.44
CA VAL A 481 -12.72 -27.25 2.93
C VAL A 481 -11.73 -27.35 4.09
N THR A 482 -10.58 -26.69 3.99
CA THR A 482 -9.59 -26.61 5.07
C THR A 482 -9.88 -25.42 5.98
N ASP A 483 -9.63 -25.55 7.29
CA ASP A 483 -9.90 -24.48 8.27
C ASP A 483 -9.12 -23.18 8.01
N VAL A 484 -8.03 -23.27 7.25
CA VAL A 484 -7.24 -22.11 6.78
C VAL A 484 -8.03 -21.23 5.79
N SER A 485 -9.07 -21.77 5.14
CA SER A 485 -9.94 -21.08 4.18
C SER A 485 -11.18 -20.41 4.83
N GLY A 486 -11.09 -20.05 6.12
CA GLY A 486 -12.18 -19.64 7.02
C GLY A 486 -12.99 -18.38 6.69
N ARG A 487 -13.01 -17.89 5.43
CA ARG A 487 -13.94 -16.87 4.93
C ARG A 487 -14.66 -17.26 3.62
N GLY A 488 -14.43 -18.47 3.08
CA GLY A 488 -15.08 -18.93 1.86
C GLY A 488 -14.67 -18.17 0.59
N VAL A 489 -13.49 -17.54 0.60
CA VAL A 489 -12.96 -16.76 -0.52
C VAL A 489 -12.43 -17.71 -1.58
N GLY A 490 -13.11 -17.79 -2.73
CA GLY A 490 -12.61 -18.50 -3.91
C GLY A 490 -11.73 -17.62 -4.79
N MET A 491 -11.23 -18.20 -5.89
CA MET A 491 -10.50 -17.42 -6.91
C MET A 491 -11.44 -16.48 -7.68
N ASP A 492 -12.72 -16.84 -7.80
CA ASP A 492 -13.80 -15.98 -8.27
C ASP A 492 -13.87 -14.63 -7.52
N VAL A 493 -13.69 -14.61 -6.20
CA VAL A 493 -13.62 -13.38 -5.39
C VAL A 493 -12.37 -12.55 -5.74
N VAL A 494 -11.21 -13.17 -5.92
CA VAL A 494 -9.97 -12.47 -6.31
C VAL A 494 -10.14 -11.78 -7.66
N LYS A 495 -10.72 -12.48 -8.65
CA LYS A 495 -11.04 -11.87 -9.95
C LYS A 495 -12.05 -10.73 -9.81
N ARG A 496 -13.09 -10.89 -8.99
CA ARG A 496 -14.10 -9.83 -8.79
C ARG A 496 -13.48 -8.58 -8.16
N ASN A 497 -12.66 -8.73 -7.12
CA ASN A 497 -11.96 -7.61 -6.47
C ASN A 497 -11.01 -6.88 -7.46
N ILE A 498 -10.32 -7.60 -8.33
CA ILE A 498 -9.47 -7.00 -9.39
C ILE A 498 -10.33 -6.23 -10.41
N GLN A 499 -11.48 -6.78 -10.81
CA GLN A 499 -12.41 -6.09 -11.72
C GLN A 499 -13.07 -4.86 -11.06
N GLU A 500 -13.34 -4.89 -9.75
CA GLU A 500 -13.80 -3.74 -8.94
C GLU A 500 -12.73 -2.64 -8.80
N MET A 501 -11.45 -2.97 -9.03
CA MET A 501 -10.35 -2.00 -9.19
C MET A 501 -10.19 -1.49 -10.64
N GLY A 502 -11.02 -1.94 -11.58
CA GLY A 502 -10.88 -1.63 -13.01
C GLY A 502 -9.75 -2.41 -13.71
N GLY A 503 -9.14 -3.38 -13.04
CA GLY A 503 -7.99 -4.13 -13.54
C GLY A 503 -8.34 -5.39 -14.32
N HIS A 504 -7.30 -6.00 -14.90
CA HIS A 504 -7.34 -7.32 -15.54
C HIS A 504 -6.48 -8.34 -14.78
N VAL A 505 -6.77 -9.63 -14.97
CA VAL A 505 -5.96 -10.73 -14.41
C VAL A 505 -5.72 -11.81 -15.45
N GLU A 506 -4.46 -12.20 -15.62
CA GLU A 506 -4.00 -13.24 -16.54
C GLU A 506 -3.37 -14.41 -15.78
N ILE A 507 -3.45 -15.63 -16.33
CA ILE A 507 -2.73 -16.80 -15.81
C ILE A 507 -1.94 -17.45 -16.95
N ALA A 508 -0.62 -17.52 -16.79
CA ALA A 508 0.27 -18.32 -17.63
C ALA A 508 0.91 -19.40 -16.75
N SER A 509 0.57 -20.67 -16.98
CA SER A 509 1.09 -21.79 -16.19
C SER A 509 1.58 -22.93 -17.09
N LYS A 510 2.63 -23.64 -16.65
CA LYS A 510 3.15 -24.81 -17.36
C LYS A 510 3.47 -25.91 -16.36
N GLN A 511 2.84 -27.07 -16.53
CA GLN A 511 2.99 -28.22 -15.64
C GLN A 511 4.48 -28.63 -15.53
N GLY A 512 4.93 -28.82 -14.28
CA GLY A 512 6.33 -29.08 -13.92
C GLY A 512 7.24 -27.85 -13.87
N LYS A 513 6.79 -26.66 -14.32
CA LYS A 513 7.58 -25.42 -14.33
C LYS A 513 7.06 -24.31 -13.41
N GLY A 514 5.80 -24.40 -12.97
CA GLY A 514 5.17 -23.42 -12.09
C GLY A 514 4.14 -22.53 -12.78
N THR A 515 3.76 -21.45 -12.09
CA THR A 515 2.66 -20.56 -12.49
C THR A 515 3.06 -19.09 -12.37
N THR A 516 2.70 -18.29 -13.37
CA THR A 516 2.72 -16.83 -13.34
C THR A 516 1.27 -16.33 -13.39
N ILE A 517 0.89 -15.50 -12.43
CA ILE A 517 -0.39 -14.79 -12.41
C ILE A 517 -0.07 -13.30 -12.51
N ARG A 518 -0.63 -12.61 -13.51
CA ARG A 518 -0.46 -11.16 -13.66
C ARG A 518 -1.72 -10.43 -13.26
N ILE A 519 -1.57 -9.30 -12.59
CA ILE A 519 -2.63 -8.33 -12.33
C ILE A 519 -2.21 -7.03 -13.01
N LEU A 520 -3.03 -6.53 -13.93
CA LEU A 520 -2.82 -5.23 -14.58
C LEU A 520 -3.83 -4.24 -13.98
N LEU A 521 -3.34 -3.21 -13.28
CA LEU A 521 -4.15 -2.15 -12.69
C LEU A 521 -3.92 -0.83 -13.43
N PRO A 522 -4.95 -0.02 -13.73
CA PRO A 522 -4.75 1.30 -14.33
C PRO A 522 -4.06 2.26 -13.33
N LEU A 523 -3.17 3.12 -13.82
CA LEU A 523 -2.53 4.18 -13.01
C LEU A 523 -3.46 5.36 -12.70
N THR A 524 -4.60 5.46 -13.37
CA THR A 524 -5.53 6.59 -13.28
C THR A 524 -6.71 6.31 -12.34
N LEU A 525 -7.36 7.40 -11.91
CA LEU A 525 -8.79 7.36 -11.55
C LEU A 525 -9.57 6.56 -12.59
N ALA A 526 -10.60 5.82 -12.13
CA ALA A 526 -11.36 4.89 -12.95
C ALA A 526 -11.91 5.56 -14.23
N ILE A 527 -11.14 5.43 -15.30
CA ILE A 527 -11.46 5.86 -16.66
C ILE A 527 -11.61 4.59 -17.46
N LEU A 528 -12.79 4.43 -18.06
CA LEU A 528 -13.12 3.28 -18.87
C LEU A 528 -13.07 3.68 -20.34
N ASP A 529 -12.32 2.92 -21.15
CA ASP A 529 -12.47 2.96 -22.60
C ASP A 529 -13.83 2.34 -22.96
N GLY A 530 -14.74 3.17 -23.46
CA GLY A 530 -16.13 2.82 -23.68
C GLY A 530 -16.55 2.98 -25.14
N MET A 531 -17.24 1.97 -25.69
CA MET A 531 -18.03 2.12 -26.90
C MET A 531 -19.38 2.73 -26.54
N SER A 532 -19.62 3.97 -26.95
CA SER A 532 -20.89 4.67 -26.73
C SER A 532 -21.92 4.23 -27.78
N VAL A 533 -23.08 3.78 -27.31
CA VAL A 533 -24.20 3.24 -28.12
C VAL A 533 -25.52 3.91 -27.73
N ARG A 534 -26.43 4.05 -28.69
CA ARG A 534 -27.75 4.68 -28.48
C ARG A 534 -28.89 3.71 -28.73
N VAL A 535 -29.96 3.88 -27.95
CA VAL A 535 -31.24 3.17 -28.06
C VAL A 535 -32.35 4.21 -27.84
N ALA A 536 -33.23 4.42 -28.82
CA ALA A 536 -34.07 5.63 -28.89
C ALA A 536 -33.21 6.90 -28.71
N ASP A 537 -33.47 7.71 -27.68
CA ASP A 537 -32.63 8.86 -27.28
C ASP A 537 -31.61 8.52 -26.16
N GLU A 538 -31.77 7.37 -25.48
CA GLU A 538 -30.94 6.95 -24.34
C GLU A 538 -29.54 6.48 -24.76
N VAL A 539 -28.51 6.82 -23.96
CA VAL A 539 -27.10 6.52 -24.26
C VAL A 539 -26.49 5.60 -23.21
N PHE A 540 -25.92 4.49 -23.69
CA PHE A 540 -25.25 3.47 -22.88
C PHE A 540 -23.78 3.36 -23.29
N ILE A 541 -22.94 2.96 -22.34
CA ILE A 541 -21.52 2.68 -22.57
C ILE A 541 -21.27 1.18 -22.42
N LEU A 542 -20.71 0.57 -23.47
CA LEU A 542 -20.22 -0.81 -23.43
C LEU A 542 -18.70 -0.79 -23.16
N PRO A 543 -18.19 -1.51 -22.14
CA PRO A 543 -16.74 -1.65 -21.92
C PRO A 543 -16.02 -2.14 -23.18
N LEU A 544 -15.05 -1.38 -23.69
CA LEU A 544 -14.45 -1.67 -24.99
C LEU A 544 -13.67 -3.00 -25.01
N ASN A 545 -13.11 -3.39 -23.87
CA ASN A 545 -12.46 -4.69 -23.67
C ASN A 545 -13.40 -5.91 -23.80
N ALA A 546 -14.71 -5.71 -23.74
CA ALA A 546 -15.73 -6.74 -23.93
C ALA A 546 -16.34 -6.74 -25.35
N VAL A 547 -16.01 -5.74 -26.18
CA VAL A 547 -16.50 -5.60 -27.56
C VAL A 547 -15.55 -6.33 -28.52
N MET A 548 -16.04 -7.36 -29.21
CA MET A 548 -15.26 -8.09 -30.21
C MET A 548 -15.31 -7.42 -31.58
N GLU A 549 -16.52 -7.20 -32.10
CA GLU A 549 -16.79 -6.57 -33.38
C GLU A 549 -18.23 -6.02 -33.40
N SER A 550 -18.58 -5.25 -34.43
CA SER A 550 -19.96 -4.80 -34.67
C SER A 550 -20.33 -4.91 -36.14
N LEU A 551 -21.60 -5.25 -36.41
CA LEU A 551 -22.13 -5.47 -37.75
C LEU A 551 -23.63 -5.15 -37.82
N GLN A 552 -24.11 -4.80 -39.00
CA GLN A 552 -25.55 -4.71 -39.25
C GLN A 552 -26.07 -6.10 -39.69
N PRO A 553 -26.98 -6.74 -38.94
CA PRO A 553 -27.45 -8.09 -39.26
C PRO A 553 -28.43 -8.07 -40.44
N ARG A 554 -28.46 -9.13 -41.24
CA ARG A 554 -29.46 -9.31 -42.29
C ARG A 554 -30.59 -10.21 -41.82
N ALA A 555 -31.74 -10.10 -42.48
CA ALA A 555 -32.88 -11.00 -42.26
C ALA A 555 -32.57 -12.48 -42.56
N GLU A 556 -31.53 -12.76 -43.37
CA GLU A 556 -31.06 -14.12 -43.66
C GLU A 556 -30.19 -14.72 -42.53
N ASP A 557 -29.52 -13.89 -41.72
CA ASP A 557 -28.63 -14.30 -40.63
C ASP A 557 -29.40 -14.59 -39.33
N LEU A 558 -30.56 -13.94 -39.16
CA LEU A 558 -31.44 -14.04 -37.98
C LEU A 558 -32.29 -15.32 -38.04
N LYS A 559 -32.06 -16.26 -37.12
CA LYS A 559 -32.87 -17.49 -36.99
C LYS A 559 -33.75 -17.42 -35.73
N PRO A 560 -35.07 -17.59 -35.86
CA PRO A 560 -35.94 -17.75 -34.68
C PRO A 560 -35.72 -19.12 -34.05
N LEU A 561 -35.64 -19.16 -32.72
CA LEU A 561 -35.50 -20.37 -31.92
C LEU A 561 -36.82 -20.74 -31.22
N ALA A 562 -36.98 -22.02 -30.87
CA ALA A 562 -38.14 -22.45 -30.09
C ALA A 562 -38.07 -21.83 -28.68
N GLY A 563 -39.14 -21.15 -28.25
CA GLY A 563 -39.19 -20.39 -26.98
C GLY A 563 -39.16 -18.86 -27.15
N GLY A 564 -39.12 -18.34 -28.38
CA GLY A 564 -39.18 -16.89 -28.64
C GLY A 564 -37.82 -16.19 -28.56
N GLU A 565 -36.73 -16.92 -28.33
CA GLU A 565 -35.38 -16.39 -28.56
C GLU A 565 -35.09 -16.25 -30.06
N CYS A 566 -34.25 -15.28 -30.41
CA CYS A 566 -33.64 -15.17 -31.73
C CYS A 566 -32.13 -15.40 -31.60
N VAL A 567 -31.53 -16.10 -32.55
CA VAL A 567 -30.08 -16.25 -32.66
C VAL A 567 -29.59 -15.63 -33.97
N LEU A 568 -28.42 -15.01 -33.92
CA LEU A 568 -27.74 -14.46 -35.08
C LEU A 568 -26.64 -15.42 -35.54
N GLU A 569 -26.66 -15.81 -36.81
CA GLU A 569 -25.59 -16.59 -37.42
C GLU A 569 -24.43 -15.66 -37.82
N VAL A 570 -23.26 -15.83 -37.19
CA VAL A 570 -22.04 -15.06 -37.48
C VAL A 570 -20.93 -16.03 -37.83
N ARG A 571 -20.46 -15.99 -39.09
CA ARG A 571 -19.36 -16.85 -39.60
C ARG A 571 -19.59 -18.37 -39.40
N GLY A 572 -20.84 -18.80 -39.28
CA GLY A 572 -21.25 -20.19 -39.03
C GLY A 572 -21.48 -20.55 -37.55
N GLU A 573 -21.31 -19.61 -36.62
CA GLU A 573 -21.64 -19.77 -35.20
C GLU A 573 -22.98 -19.09 -34.87
N TYR A 574 -23.80 -19.69 -34.00
CA TYR A 574 -25.06 -19.11 -33.55
C TYR A 574 -24.92 -18.38 -32.22
N LEU A 575 -25.09 -17.06 -32.24
CA LEU A 575 -24.99 -16.19 -31.06
C LEU A 575 -26.39 -15.78 -30.57
N PRO A 576 -26.72 -15.90 -29.26
CA PRO A 576 -27.99 -15.41 -28.73
C PRO A 576 -28.15 -13.90 -28.92
N LEU A 577 -29.31 -13.46 -29.45
CA LEU A 577 -29.62 -12.05 -29.63
C LEU A 577 -30.30 -11.47 -28.38
N VAL A 578 -29.65 -10.44 -27.84
CA VAL A 578 -30.07 -9.61 -26.70
C VAL A 578 -30.52 -8.26 -27.25
N GLU A 579 -31.69 -7.80 -26.82
CA GLU A 579 -32.28 -6.53 -27.24
C GLU A 579 -32.07 -5.50 -26.12
N LEU A 580 -31.20 -4.50 -26.32
CA LEU A 580 -30.84 -3.57 -25.23
C LEU A 580 -32.05 -2.79 -24.71
N TRP A 581 -32.97 -2.41 -25.61
CA TRP A 581 -34.25 -1.77 -25.27
C TRP A 581 -35.14 -2.64 -24.39
N ASN A 582 -35.22 -3.95 -24.68
CA ASN A 582 -36.07 -4.92 -23.97
C ASN A 582 -35.51 -5.19 -22.56
N VAL A 583 -34.19 -5.27 -22.42
CA VAL A 583 -33.55 -5.48 -21.10
C VAL A 583 -33.76 -4.27 -20.17
N PHE A 584 -33.69 -3.03 -20.68
CA PHE A 584 -33.83 -1.81 -19.87
C PHE A 584 -35.18 -1.08 -19.98
N ASP A 585 -36.19 -1.67 -20.61
CA ASP A 585 -37.55 -1.11 -20.80
C ASP A 585 -37.59 0.26 -21.51
N VAL A 586 -36.65 0.48 -22.44
CA VAL A 586 -36.55 1.72 -23.23
C VAL A 586 -37.66 1.76 -24.28
N GLN A 587 -38.45 2.85 -24.28
CA GLN A 587 -39.54 3.07 -25.24
C GLN A 587 -39.02 3.67 -26.55
N ASP A 588 -39.83 3.60 -27.61
CA ASP A 588 -39.56 4.16 -28.95
C ASP A 588 -38.27 3.70 -29.67
N ALA A 589 -37.58 2.68 -29.15
CA ALA A 589 -36.41 2.04 -29.75
C ALA A 589 -36.73 1.23 -31.02
N LYS A 590 -35.71 0.95 -31.86
CA LYS A 590 -35.89 0.10 -33.04
C LYS A 590 -36.07 -1.36 -32.65
N THR A 591 -37.29 -1.87 -32.83
CA THR A 591 -37.63 -3.27 -32.56
C THR A 591 -37.21 -4.25 -33.67
N GLU A 592 -36.99 -3.78 -34.90
CA GLU A 592 -36.51 -4.63 -36.00
C GLU A 592 -34.96 -4.67 -36.07
N ALA A 593 -34.37 -5.82 -35.76
CA ALA A 593 -32.92 -5.99 -35.65
C ALA A 593 -32.12 -5.58 -36.91
N THR A 594 -32.71 -5.72 -38.09
CA THR A 594 -32.13 -5.32 -39.39
C THR A 594 -31.91 -3.81 -39.53
N GLN A 595 -32.65 -2.99 -38.76
CA GLN A 595 -32.59 -1.53 -38.80
C GLN A 595 -31.63 -0.94 -37.75
N GLY A 596 -31.20 -1.74 -36.78
CA GLY A 596 -30.19 -1.40 -35.79
C GLY A 596 -28.78 -1.86 -36.18
N ILE A 597 -27.88 -1.88 -35.20
CA ILE A 597 -26.54 -2.46 -35.31
C ILE A 597 -26.40 -3.48 -34.18
N VAL A 598 -25.75 -4.61 -34.46
CA VAL A 598 -25.38 -5.60 -33.46
C VAL A 598 -23.92 -5.41 -33.05
N VAL A 599 -23.69 -5.33 -31.74
CA VAL A 599 -22.36 -5.41 -31.12
C VAL A 599 -22.17 -6.83 -30.59
N ILE A 600 -21.09 -7.50 -31.00
CA ILE A 600 -20.75 -8.82 -30.46
C ILE A 600 -19.94 -8.62 -29.18
N LEU A 601 -20.48 -9.13 -28.07
CA LEU A 601 -19.92 -9.00 -26.74
C LEU A 601 -19.42 -10.35 -26.22
N GLN A 602 -18.32 -10.33 -25.48
CA GLN A 602 -17.75 -11.49 -24.79
C GLN A 602 -17.59 -11.22 -23.29
N SER A 603 -18.15 -12.09 -22.45
CA SER A 603 -17.82 -12.15 -21.01
C SER A 603 -17.79 -13.60 -20.53
N ALA A 604 -16.86 -13.91 -19.62
CA ALA A 604 -16.68 -15.24 -19.02
C ALA A 604 -16.68 -16.41 -20.04
N GLY A 605 -16.03 -16.22 -21.20
CA GLY A 605 -15.95 -17.21 -22.29
C GLY A 605 -17.22 -17.36 -23.13
N LYS A 606 -18.33 -16.71 -22.76
CA LYS A 606 -19.59 -16.71 -23.51
C LYS A 606 -19.64 -15.50 -24.43
N ARG A 607 -20.06 -15.73 -25.67
CA ARG A 607 -20.26 -14.70 -26.70
C ARG A 607 -21.76 -14.52 -26.96
N TYR A 608 -22.21 -13.28 -27.15
CA TYR A 608 -23.59 -12.97 -27.51
C TYR A 608 -23.69 -11.71 -28.37
N ALA A 609 -24.81 -11.56 -29.06
CA ALA A 609 -25.12 -10.41 -29.91
C ALA A 609 -26.00 -9.41 -29.16
N LEU A 610 -25.57 -8.16 -29.03
CA LEU A 610 -26.36 -7.07 -28.44
C LEU A 610 -26.86 -6.12 -29.52
N LEU A 611 -28.17 -6.04 -29.72
CA LEU A 611 -28.83 -5.11 -30.62
C LEU A 611 -28.94 -3.71 -29.97
N VAL A 612 -28.49 -2.69 -30.71
CA VAL A 612 -28.61 -1.26 -30.39
C VAL A 612 -29.07 -0.48 -31.62
N ASP A 613 -29.58 0.74 -31.47
CA ASP A 613 -30.13 1.49 -32.60
C ASP A 613 -29.05 2.17 -33.45
N GLN A 614 -27.97 2.63 -32.80
CA GLN A 614 -26.80 3.29 -33.39
C GLN A 614 -25.55 3.08 -32.51
N LEU A 615 -24.36 3.07 -33.11
CA LEU A 615 -23.09 3.33 -32.42
C LEU A 615 -22.78 4.83 -32.56
N ILE A 616 -22.40 5.48 -31.45
CA ILE A 616 -21.95 6.88 -31.44
C ILE A 616 -20.42 6.94 -31.66
N GLY A 617 -19.67 6.09 -30.97
CA GLY A 617 -18.21 5.99 -31.11
C GLY A 617 -17.48 5.68 -29.80
N GLN A 618 -16.17 5.48 -29.90
CA GLN A 618 -15.28 5.25 -28.75
C GLN A 618 -15.04 6.55 -27.97
N HIS A 619 -15.18 6.49 -26.66
CA HIS A 619 -14.94 7.60 -25.73
C HIS A 619 -14.24 7.07 -24.47
N GLN A 620 -13.26 7.80 -23.96
CA GLN A 620 -12.75 7.56 -22.60
C GLN A 620 -13.73 8.23 -21.62
N VAL A 621 -14.26 7.48 -20.65
CA VAL A 621 -15.30 7.98 -19.74
C VAL A 621 -14.92 7.83 -18.28
N VAL A 622 -15.14 8.89 -17.49
CA VAL A 622 -14.87 8.90 -16.04
C VAL A 622 -15.98 8.14 -15.31
N VAL A 623 -15.65 6.99 -14.73
CA VAL A 623 -16.58 6.12 -14.02
C VAL A 623 -16.97 6.76 -12.69
N LYS A 624 -18.25 7.11 -12.52
CA LYS A 624 -18.84 7.52 -11.24
C LYS A 624 -19.69 6.38 -10.67
N ASN A 625 -19.46 6.00 -9.41
CA ASN A 625 -20.28 4.98 -8.75
C ASN A 625 -21.71 5.52 -8.53
N LEU A 626 -22.71 4.69 -8.87
CA LEU A 626 -24.13 4.96 -8.66
C LEU A 626 -24.57 4.77 -7.20
N GLU A 627 -23.90 3.89 -6.45
CA GLU A 627 -24.36 3.39 -5.15
C GLU A 627 -24.48 4.46 -4.05
N SER A 628 -23.74 5.56 -4.15
CA SER A 628 -23.83 6.69 -3.21
C SER A 628 -25.21 7.35 -3.19
N ASN A 629 -25.92 7.33 -4.32
CA ASN A 629 -27.17 8.05 -4.54
C ASN A 629 -28.34 7.16 -4.99
N TYR A 630 -28.06 5.98 -5.56
CA TYR A 630 -29.04 5.10 -6.20
C TYR A 630 -28.88 3.66 -5.74
N ARG A 631 -29.98 2.89 -5.81
CA ARG A 631 -29.92 1.43 -5.60
C ARG A 631 -29.19 0.76 -6.76
N LYS A 632 -28.45 -0.31 -6.46
CA LYS A 632 -27.75 -1.13 -7.46
C LYS A 632 -28.74 -1.64 -8.51
N VAL A 633 -28.60 -1.18 -9.75
CA VAL A 633 -29.50 -1.56 -10.87
C VAL A 633 -28.91 -2.78 -11.58
N PRO A 634 -29.63 -3.91 -11.66
CA PRO A 634 -29.15 -5.08 -12.39
C PRO A 634 -28.80 -4.75 -13.84
N GLY A 635 -27.61 -5.18 -14.30
CA GLY A 635 -27.14 -4.95 -15.67
C GLY A 635 -26.37 -3.64 -15.87
N ILE A 636 -26.26 -2.80 -14.85
CA ILE A 636 -25.49 -1.54 -14.88
C ILE A 636 -24.40 -1.61 -13.81
N SER A 637 -23.14 -1.41 -14.20
CA SER A 637 -22.01 -1.40 -13.28
C SER A 637 -21.77 -0.02 -12.65
N ALA A 638 -21.96 1.05 -13.43
CA ALA A 638 -21.69 2.43 -13.03
C ALA A 638 -22.37 3.43 -14.00
N ALA A 639 -22.11 4.73 -13.83
CA ALA A 639 -22.51 5.77 -14.78
C ALA A 639 -21.35 6.73 -15.10
N THR A 640 -21.53 7.54 -16.14
CA THR A 640 -20.64 8.65 -16.52
C THR A 640 -21.45 9.87 -16.94
N ILE A 641 -20.78 11.02 -17.05
CA ILE A 641 -21.32 12.26 -17.63
C ILE A 641 -20.64 12.49 -18.98
N LEU A 642 -21.41 12.72 -20.03
CA LEU A 642 -20.91 13.00 -21.39
C LEU A 642 -20.66 14.49 -21.62
N GLY A 643 -19.99 14.85 -22.72
CA GLY A 643 -19.64 16.22 -23.07
C GLY A 643 -20.83 17.15 -23.40
N ASP A 644 -22.02 16.61 -23.67
CA ASP A 644 -23.23 17.44 -23.75
C ASP A 644 -23.81 17.76 -22.36
N GLY A 645 -23.40 17.04 -21.32
CA GLY A 645 -23.92 17.09 -19.95
C GLY A 645 -24.96 16.01 -19.64
N SER A 646 -25.27 15.10 -20.58
CA SER A 646 -26.12 13.94 -20.33
C SER A 646 -25.42 12.90 -19.46
N VAL A 647 -26.22 12.06 -18.78
CA VAL A 647 -25.73 10.90 -18.03
C VAL A 647 -25.83 9.68 -18.94
N ALA A 648 -24.75 8.91 -19.04
CA ALA A 648 -24.74 7.63 -19.76
C ALA A 648 -24.45 6.47 -18.80
N LEU A 649 -25.13 5.34 -19.03
CA LEU A 649 -25.12 4.19 -18.14
C LEU A 649 -24.11 3.14 -18.63
N ILE A 650 -23.21 2.71 -17.75
CA ILE A 650 -22.15 1.74 -18.08
C ILE A 650 -22.69 0.33 -17.86
N VAL A 651 -22.72 -0.47 -18.93
CA VAL A 651 -23.40 -1.78 -18.95
C VAL A 651 -22.50 -2.88 -18.38
N ASP A 652 -23.03 -3.66 -17.43
CA ASP A 652 -22.44 -4.92 -17.02
C ASP A 652 -22.79 -6.02 -18.03
N VAL A 653 -21.87 -6.27 -18.95
CA VAL A 653 -21.91 -7.31 -19.98
C VAL A 653 -22.13 -8.72 -19.41
N SER A 654 -21.75 -8.96 -18.16
CA SER A 654 -21.89 -10.26 -17.49
C SER A 654 -23.31 -10.45 -16.96
N ALA A 655 -23.86 -9.44 -16.29
CA ALA A 655 -25.23 -9.46 -15.78
C ALA A 655 -26.30 -9.38 -16.89
N LEU A 656 -26.03 -8.62 -17.97
CA LEU A 656 -27.00 -8.38 -19.05
C LEU A 656 -27.50 -9.69 -19.72
N GLN A 657 -26.61 -10.67 -19.91
CA GLN A 657 -26.99 -11.98 -20.48
C GLN A 657 -27.94 -12.76 -19.55
N SER A 658 -27.75 -12.67 -18.23
CA SER A 658 -28.64 -13.32 -17.25
C SER A 658 -30.00 -12.62 -17.19
N LEU A 659 -30.02 -11.29 -17.19
CA LEU A 659 -31.24 -10.49 -17.13
C LEU A 659 -32.18 -10.71 -18.32
N ASN A 660 -31.65 -10.85 -19.54
CA ASN A 660 -32.47 -11.18 -20.70
C ASN A 660 -33.20 -12.53 -20.50
N ARG A 661 -32.50 -13.54 -19.96
CA ARG A 661 -33.10 -14.86 -19.66
C ARG A 661 -34.18 -14.75 -18.59
N GLU A 662 -33.91 -14.03 -17.50
CA GLU A 662 -34.90 -13.82 -16.43
C GLU A 662 -36.15 -13.09 -16.95
N LYS A 663 -35.99 -12.00 -17.72
CA LYS A 663 -37.11 -11.28 -18.34
C LYS A 663 -37.92 -12.14 -19.30
N ARG A 664 -37.26 -12.90 -20.19
CA ARG A 664 -37.97 -13.77 -21.15
C ARG A 664 -38.67 -14.96 -20.48
N VAL A 665 -38.14 -15.50 -19.38
CA VAL A 665 -38.84 -16.50 -18.56
C VAL A 665 -40.03 -15.87 -17.83
N ALA A 666 -39.88 -14.68 -17.25
CA ALA A 666 -40.97 -13.98 -16.57
C ALA A 666 -42.09 -13.51 -17.51
N GLY A 667 -41.78 -13.18 -18.77
CA GLY A 667 -42.74 -12.84 -19.81
C GLY A 667 -43.38 -14.03 -20.54
N ALA A 668 -42.98 -15.26 -20.21
CA ALA A 668 -43.51 -16.50 -20.78
C ALA A 668 -44.40 -17.31 -19.81
N ALA A 669 -44.73 -16.72 -18.66
CA ALA A 669 -45.54 -17.30 -17.58
C ALA A 669 -46.86 -16.54 -17.35
#